data_AF-A0A1U7J754-F1
#
_entry.id   AF-A0A1U7J754-F1
#
_cell.length_a   1.000
_cell.length_b   1.000
_cell.length_c   1.000
_cell.angle_alpha   90.00
_cell.angle_beta   90.00
_cell.angle_gamma   90.00
#
_symmetry.space_group_name_H-M   'P 1'
#
loop_
_entity.id
_entity.type
_entity.pdbx_description
1 polymer ?
#
loop_
_entity_poly.entity_id
_entity_poly.type
_entity_poly.pdbx_seq_one_letter_code
_entity_poly.pdbx_strand_id
1 'polypeptide(L)'
;MKEDSDWIKNKQDLKDSWISEGGKVGQAGRDTYQLDNSSIIFQTRNFFVSIFPGIFSGDVEIQDRMRKSFAIRSKNFVRQYIEASLESRSRIELGLTERLDLNKRPWDFEYQSSLYLKKKLTSSETISQLFELYNEGESLLVVGKPGSGKTISLLDLALNLLDKFESQASLKIPLFLNLSFWPSKSISIERWLILELNRQYFIPEKIAKRWIIEENLVIILDGLDEVKKNHQNDCAYAINAFIRSYPCTSLVISSRIDDYTELEEKLYVQHSLSIRPIPSWRVFRYLEACGEPLNGVLEAVKEDAILKTMAKTPLILSIIILAYKDFGKDDLLSISELSKREHLFETYIDRMLSRSKSDLANYDKKLATKWLSFLARKLQDKSLPIFYIESINASWLDNKRQKLNYQIYLLFACVAPMIIAGAYFGVVYLNVYALSAAYVYDEASEQQVINILPYNAAKQSILTMPRLSTLIGGAIGLVFWNYVGFTIVGKTPSFSSLFLIFLSSLTIGSAIVLFVHTLTVIFSRFIGWLFIAPSKKDIPNQLTWLALKNSVFLSTFVSFSAGLAYFLLTFLLTDLPFRFLNLAFLSLGYLIGIGFLSPFGAFCTRHWVLRKVLSEFGSMPKNYSGFLDWCCNRLLLGRVNGGYFFVHRMLMEHIALKYTTK
;
A
#
# COMPACT_ATOMS: atom_id res chain seq x y z
N MET A 1 -20.39 -37.98 21.82
CA MET A 1 -21.67 -37.95 21.05
C MET A 1 -22.55 -36.74 21.31
N LYS A 2 -22.80 -36.28 22.54
CA LYS A 2 -23.47 -34.97 22.77
C LYS A 2 -22.50 -33.76 22.62
N GLU A 3 -21.22 -33.91 22.95
CA GLU A 3 -20.22 -32.84 22.79
C GLU A 3 -19.80 -32.57 21.33
N ASP A 4 -19.79 -33.59 20.47
CA ASP A 4 -19.53 -33.42 19.02
C ASP A 4 -20.67 -32.70 18.28
N SER A 5 -21.90 -32.82 18.80
CA SER A 5 -23.09 -32.13 18.27
C SER A 5 -22.97 -30.62 18.48
N ASP A 6 -22.50 -30.18 19.65
CA ASP A 6 -22.39 -28.77 19.99
C ASP A 6 -21.23 -28.07 19.27
N TRP A 7 -20.15 -28.80 18.93
CA TRP A 7 -19.05 -28.30 18.10
C TRP A 7 -19.49 -28.02 16.65
N ILE A 8 -20.25 -28.94 16.04
CA ILE A 8 -20.77 -28.76 14.67
C ILE A 8 -21.80 -27.63 14.66
N LYS A 9 -22.65 -27.55 15.68
CA LYS A 9 -23.65 -26.47 15.84
C LYS A 9 -22.98 -25.10 15.95
N ASN A 10 -21.92 -24.95 16.74
CA ASN A 10 -21.19 -23.68 16.86
C ASN A 10 -20.53 -23.27 15.52
N LYS A 11 -20.04 -24.23 14.73
CA LYS A 11 -19.46 -23.97 13.40
C LYS A 11 -20.54 -23.60 12.38
N GLN A 12 -21.75 -24.14 12.52
CA GLN A 12 -22.93 -23.82 11.70
C GLN A 12 -23.53 -22.45 12.09
N ASP A 13 -23.69 -22.18 13.39
CA ASP A 13 -24.22 -20.91 13.94
C ASP A 13 -23.26 -19.75 13.65
N LEU A 14 -21.94 -19.99 13.66
CA LEU A 14 -20.96 -19.05 13.14
C LEU A 14 -21.22 -18.82 11.65
N LYS A 15 -21.29 -19.87 10.82
CA LYS A 15 -21.61 -19.79 9.38
C LYS A 15 -22.88 -18.99 9.08
N ASP A 16 -23.91 -19.14 9.91
CA ASP A 16 -25.23 -18.51 9.74
C ASP A 16 -25.27 -17.07 10.26
N SER A 17 -24.48 -16.72 11.29
CA SER A 17 -24.32 -15.33 11.75
C SER A 17 -23.75 -14.45 10.63
N TRP A 18 -22.83 -14.99 9.81
CA TRP A 18 -22.22 -14.29 8.67
C TRP A 18 -23.20 -13.98 7.54
N ILE A 19 -24.26 -14.78 7.37
CA ILE A 19 -25.28 -14.56 6.33
C ILE A 19 -26.21 -13.40 6.76
N SER A 20 -26.45 -13.24 8.07
CA SER A 20 -27.33 -12.20 8.62
C SER A 20 -26.67 -10.81 8.75
N GLU A 21 -25.34 -10.75 8.98
CA GLU A 21 -24.62 -9.47 9.16
C GLU A 21 -24.24 -8.77 7.86
N GLY A 22 -24.42 -9.42 6.70
CA GLY A 22 -24.21 -8.84 5.37
C GLY A 22 -25.09 -7.61 5.05
N GLY A 23 -26.10 -7.31 5.88
CA GLY A 23 -27.06 -6.22 5.67
C GLY A 23 -26.97 -5.02 6.62
N LYS A 24 -26.08 -5.02 7.64
CA LYS A 24 -26.03 -3.93 8.66
C LYS A 24 -24.61 -3.53 9.05
N VAL A 25 -23.80 -3.06 8.10
CA VAL A 25 -22.50 -2.43 8.41
C VAL A 25 -22.60 -0.91 8.21
N GLY A 26 -23.23 -0.25 9.18
CA GLY A 26 -23.31 1.20 9.27
C GLY A 26 -22.02 1.79 9.85
N GLN A 27 -21.31 2.58 9.04
CA GLN A 27 -20.58 3.83 9.35
C GLN A 27 -19.60 3.95 10.55
N ALA A 28 -19.47 2.99 11.47
CA ALA A 28 -18.73 3.12 12.74
C ALA A 28 -17.27 2.61 12.70
N GLY A 29 -16.75 2.26 11.52
CA GLY A 29 -15.37 1.76 11.33
C GLY A 29 -14.37 2.77 10.75
N ARG A 30 -14.71 4.07 10.69
CA ARG A 30 -13.94 5.08 9.92
C ARG A 30 -12.83 5.78 10.67
N ASP A 31 -12.76 5.65 11.99
CA ASP A 31 -11.79 6.41 12.77
C ASP A 31 -10.61 5.54 13.18
N THR A 32 -9.43 5.90 12.68
CA THR A 32 -8.07 5.42 13.06
C THR A 32 -7.52 4.14 12.42
N TYR A 33 -7.54 4.02 11.10
CA TYR A 33 -6.52 3.25 10.37
C TYR A 33 -6.04 3.99 9.13
N GLN A 34 -4.85 3.62 8.62
CA GLN A 34 -4.26 4.04 7.33
C GLN A 34 -5.14 3.70 6.10
N LEU A 35 -6.46 3.57 6.29
CA LEU A 35 -7.49 3.31 5.30
C LEU A 35 -7.65 4.47 4.31
N ASP A 36 -7.22 5.69 4.62
CA ASP A 36 -7.66 6.84 3.81
C ASP A 36 -7.16 6.83 2.34
N ASN A 37 -6.06 6.11 2.08
CA ASN A 37 -5.39 6.12 0.77
C ASN A 37 -5.60 4.83 -0.04
N SER A 38 -5.79 3.68 0.62
CA SER A 38 -6.13 2.40 -0.04
C SER A 38 -7.64 2.15 -0.12
N SER A 39 -8.44 2.86 0.69
CA SER A 39 -9.90 2.71 0.76
C SER A 39 -10.61 3.09 -0.53
N ILE A 40 -10.11 4.04 -1.32
CA ILE A 40 -10.81 4.45 -2.54
C ILE A 40 -10.82 3.28 -3.53
N ILE A 41 -9.66 2.71 -3.87
CA ILE A 41 -9.57 1.56 -4.79
C ILE A 41 -10.31 0.35 -4.21
N PHE A 42 -10.24 0.16 -2.89
CA PHE A 42 -10.87 -0.94 -2.16
C PHE A 42 -12.41 -0.85 -2.07
N GLN A 43 -12.97 0.32 -1.72
CA GLN A 43 -14.40 0.59 -1.68
C GLN A 43 -14.99 0.51 -3.08
N THR A 44 -14.27 1.04 -4.07
CA THR A 44 -14.67 0.95 -5.48
C THR A 44 -14.73 -0.52 -5.90
N ARG A 45 -13.71 -1.34 -5.56
CA ARG A 45 -13.70 -2.78 -5.84
C ARG A 45 -14.88 -3.52 -5.20
N ASN A 46 -15.13 -3.34 -3.90
CA ASN A 46 -16.20 -4.06 -3.20
C ASN A 46 -17.60 -3.63 -3.68
N PHE A 47 -17.80 -2.33 -3.96
CA PHE A 47 -19.04 -1.82 -4.55
C PHE A 47 -19.33 -2.45 -5.92
N PHE A 48 -18.33 -2.56 -6.80
CA PHE A 48 -18.55 -3.15 -8.13
C PHE A 48 -18.67 -4.68 -8.11
N VAL A 49 -18.00 -5.38 -7.19
CA VAL A 49 -18.19 -6.84 -6.99
C VAL A 49 -19.62 -7.14 -6.53
N SER A 50 -20.23 -6.29 -5.71
CA SER A 50 -21.66 -6.44 -5.35
C SER A 50 -22.62 -6.20 -6.52
N ILE A 51 -22.21 -5.47 -7.56
CA ILE A 51 -23.06 -5.13 -8.70
C ILE A 51 -22.91 -6.15 -9.85
N PHE A 52 -21.75 -6.78 -10.03
CA PHE A 52 -21.47 -7.71 -11.14
C PHE A 52 -20.87 -9.06 -10.68
N PRO A 53 -21.67 -9.93 -10.03
CA PRO A 53 -21.19 -11.20 -9.45
C PRO A 53 -20.77 -12.26 -10.49
N GLY A 54 -21.29 -12.20 -11.72
CA GLY A 54 -21.09 -13.22 -12.77
C GLY A 54 -19.74 -13.20 -13.50
N ILE A 55 -18.86 -12.23 -13.22
CA ILE A 55 -17.58 -12.08 -13.94
C ILE A 55 -16.45 -12.98 -13.34
N PHE A 56 -16.67 -13.61 -12.18
CA PHE A 56 -15.64 -14.32 -11.42
C PHE A 56 -15.97 -15.79 -11.05
N SER A 57 -16.85 -16.45 -11.80
CA SER A 57 -17.38 -17.79 -11.48
C SER A 57 -16.51 -18.96 -11.97
N GLY A 58 -15.33 -19.13 -11.36
CA GLY A 58 -14.47 -20.31 -11.52
C GLY A 58 -13.74 -20.66 -10.21
N ASP A 59 -14.49 -21.01 -9.15
CA ASP A 59 -13.99 -20.98 -7.77
C ASP A 59 -12.73 -21.85 -7.51
N VAL A 60 -12.54 -23.01 -8.17
CA VAL A 60 -11.38 -23.91 -7.92
C VAL A 60 -10.11 -23.49 -8.68
N GLU A 61 -10.20 -23.22 -9.98
CA GLU A 61 -9.04 -22.79 -10.78
C GLU A 61 -8.50 -21.43 -10.31
N ILE A 62 -9.40 -20.55 -9.85
CA ILE A 62 -9.04 -19.26 -9.23
C ILE A 62 -8.29 -19.49 -7.91
N GLN A 63 -8.68 -20.49 -7.09
CA GLN A 63 -7.98 -20.80 -5.84
C GLN A 63 -6.53 -21.21 -6.09
N ASP A 64 -6.29 -22.18 -6.98
CA ASP A 64 -4.95 -22.67 -7.27
C ASP A 64 -4.07 -21.59 -7.90
N ARG A 65 -4.63 -20.79 -8.81
CA ARG A 65 -3.93 -19.63 -9.38
C ARG A 65 -3.55 -18.62 -8.29
N MET A 66 -4.45 -18.35 -7.34
CA MET A 66 -4.18 -17.44 -6.22
C MET A 66 -3.13 -18.00 -5.26
N ARG A 67 -3.15 -19.30 -4.93
CA ARG A 67 -2.13 -19.97 -4.10
C ARG A 67 -0.74 -19.85 -4.72
N LYS A 68 -0.60 -20.18 -6.01
CA LYS A 68 0.67 -20.02 -6.75
C LYS A 68 1.14 -18.56 -6.78
N SER A 69 0.22 -17.64 -7.07
CA SER A 69 0.56 -16.20 -7.08
C SER A 69 1.01 -15.69 -5.71
N PHE A 70 0.41 -16.20 -4.63
CA PHE A 70 0.77 -15.86 -3.26
C PHE A 70 2.17 -16.37 -2.95
N ALA A 71 2.46 -17.65 -3.21
CA ALA A 71 3.75 -18.27 -2.92
C ALA A 71 4.90 -17.53 -3.60
N ILE A 72 4.79 -17.23 -4.90
CA ILE A 72 5.81 -16.47 -5.65
C ILE A 72 6.05 -15.09 -5.02
N ARG A 73 4.98 -14.39 -4.62
CA ARG A 73 5.09 -13.04 -4.04
C ARG A 73 5.67 -13.07 -2.63
N SER A 74 5.25 -14.01 -1.81
CA SER A 74 5.79 -14.20 -0.46
C SER A 74 7.27 -14.59 -0.52
N LYS A 75 7.64 -15.51 -1.41
CA LYS A 75 9.04 -15.93 -1.63
C LYS A 75 9.93 -14.77 -2.07
N ASN A 76 9.46 -13.98 -3.04
CA ASN A 76 10.19 -12.78 -3.48
C ASN A 76 10.35 -11.76 -2.35
N PHE A 77 9.29 -11.50 -1.56
CA PHE A 77 9.35 -10.61 -0.40
C PHE A 77 10.39 -11.10 0.62
N VAL A 78 10.32 -12.36 1.02
CA VAL A 78 11.21 -12.97 2.02
C VAL A 78 12.66 -12.93 1.54
N ARG A 79 12.91 -13.31 0.28
CA ARG A 79 14.25 -13.30 -0.32
C ARG A 79 14.85 -11.90 -0.34
N GLN A 80 14.10 -10.92 -0.83
CA GLN A 80 14.55 -9.51 -0.86
C GLN A 80 14.85 -8.98 0.55
N TYR A 81 14.07 -9.39 1.55
CA TYR A 81 14.30 -8.97 2.94
C TYR A 81 15.61 -9.54 3.48
N ILE A 82 15.87 -10.84 3.26
CA ILE A 82 17.12 -11.50 3.67
C ILE A 82 18.31 -10.86 2.97
N GLU A 83 18.24 -10.66 1.64
CA GLU A 83 19.30 -10.03 0.84
C GLU A 83 19.56 -8.57 1.25
N ALA A 84 18.53 -7.86 1.71
CA ALA A 84 18.62 -6.50 2.21
C ALA A 84 19.15 -6.38 3.65
N SER A 85 19.20 -7.50 4.40
CA SER A 85 19.66 -7.52 5.79
C SER A 85 21.14 -7.15 5.92
N LEU A 86 21.49 -6.49 7.04
CA LEU A 86 22.88 -6.10 7.31
C LEU A 86 23.81 -7.32 7.37
N GLU A 87 23.32 -8.44 7.92
CA GLU A 87 24.09 -9.68 8.06
C GLU A 87 24.50 -10.25 6.69
N SER A 88 23.56 -10.38 5.77
CA SER A 88 23.85 -10.85 4.41
C SER A 88 24.75 -9.89 3.63
N ARG A 89 24.50 -8.57 3.74
CA ARG A 89 25.32 -7.58 3.02
C ARG A 89 26.72 -7.41 3.61
N SER A 90 26.88 -7.57 4.92
CA SER A 90 28.21 -7.52 5.54
C SER A 90 29.10 -8.67 5.06
N ARG A 91 28.55 -9.89 4.93
CA ARG A 91 29.28 -11.04 4.36
C ARG A 91 29.71 -10.82 2.91
N ILE A 92 28.81 -10.29 2.07
CA ILE A 92 29.11 -9.98 0.67
C ILE A 92 30.25 -8.95 0.58
N GLU A 93 30.19 -7.88 1.38
CA GLU A 93 31.19 -6.82 1.36
C GLU A 93 32.59 -7.29 1.78
N LEU A 94 32.64 -8.31 2.63
CA LEU A 94 33.89 -8.90 3.15
C LEU A 94 34.38 -10.07 2.29
N GLY A 95 33.71 -10.41 1.18
CA GLY A 95 34.08 -11.54 0.31
C GLY A 95 33.93 -12.92 0.98
N LEU A 96 33.10 -13.03 2.03
CA LEU A 96 32.99 -14.26 2.84
C LEU A 96 32.07 -15.33 2.23
N THR A 97 31.36 -15.03 1.14
CA THR A 97 30.38 -15.93 0.49
C THR A 97 31.00 -17.17 -0.18
N GLU A 98 32.31 -17.13 -0.47
CA GLU A 98 33.03 -18.23 -1.12
C GLU A 98 33.57 -19.27 -0.12
N ARG A 99 33.49 -19.00 1.20
CA ARG A 99 34.00 -19.88 2.25
C ARG A 99 32.88 -20.71 2.88
N LEU A 100 32.77 -21.98 2.46
CA LEU A 100 31.70 -22.92 2.87
C LEU A 100 31.56 -23.10 4.39
N ASP A 101 32.64 -22.92 5.17
CA ASP A 101 32.66 -23.03 6.63
C ASP A 101 32.05 -21.81 7.35
N LEU A 102 31.99 -20.65 6.69
CA LEU A 102 31.42 -19.39 7.21
C LEU A 102 30.10 -18.99 6.53
N ASN A 103 29.61 -19.79 5.58
CA ASN A 103 28.32 -19.57 4.93
C ASN A 103 27.12 -19.78 5.88
N LYS A 104 27.30 -20.55 6.97
CA LYS A 104 26.25 -20.74 7.98
C LYS A 104 26.11 -19.53 8.90
N ARG A 105 24.88 -19.23 9.32
CA ARG A 105 24.59 -18.13 10.25
C ARG A 105 25.26 -18.35 11.61
N PRO A 106 25.77 -17.29 12.27
CA PRO A 106 26.66 -17.46 13.42
C PRO A 106 25.97 -17.75 14.76
N TRP A 107 24.63 -17.78 14.85
CA TRP A 107 23.89 -18.02 16.10
C TRP A 107 23.22 -19.41 16.13
N ASP A 108 23.04 -19.93 17.35
CA ASP A 108 22.46 -21.24 17.62
C ASP A 108 21.15 -21.09 18.45
N PHE A 109 20.32 -22.14 18.48
CA PHE A 109 19.06 -22.18 19.26
C PHE A 109 19.17 -23.04 20.52
N GLU A 110 18.39 -22.67 21.54
CA GLU A 110 18.15 -23.45 22.74
C GLU A 110 16.67 -23.81 22.83
N TYR A 111 16.36 -25.10 22.99
CA TYR A 111 15.00 -25.60 23.03
C TYR A 111 14.50 -25.87 24.43
N GLN A 112 13.25 -25.47 24.64
CA GLN A 112 12.51 -25.70 25.85
C GLN A 112 11.07 -26.11 25.48
N SER A 113 10.79 -27.41 25.60
CA SER A 113 9.44 -27.96 25.55
C SER A 113 8.71 -27.68 26.86
N SER A 114 7.40 -27.42 26.79
CA SER A 114 6.52 -27.34 27.96
C SER A 114 6.15 -28.71 28.54
N LEU A 115 6.29 -29.80 27.77
CA LEU A 115 5.69 -31.09 28.12
C LEU A 115 6.64 -32.26 28.35
N TYR A 116 7.83 -32.35 27.75
CA TYR A 116 8.78 -33.44 28.09
C TYR A 116 10.24 -33.01 27.85
N LEU A 117 11.07 -33.18 28.90
CA LEU A 117 12.54 -33.17 28.93
C LEU A 117 13.27 -31.99 28.24
N LYS A 118 14.07 -31.23 29.03
CA LYS A 118 15.14 -30.36 28.54
C LYS A 118 16.16 -31.18 27.73
N LYS A 119 15.88 -31.43 26.44
CA LYS A 119 16.86 -32.01 25.52
C LYS A 119 17.74 -30.88 25.02
N LYS A 120 19.02 -30.94 25.38
CA LYS A 120 20.06 -30.03 24.89
C LYS A 120 20.27 -30.36 23.40
N LEU A 121 19.64 -29.60 22.50
CA LEU A 121 19.86 -29.76 21.07
C LEU A 121 21.32 -29.46 20.73
N THR A 122 21.88 -30.22 19.79
CA THR A 122 23.23 -30.06 19.28
C THR A 122 23.37 -28.77 18.47
N SER A 123 24.53 -28.14 18.57
CA SER A 123 24.85 -26.74 18.19
C SER A 123 24.91 -26.45 16.68
N SER A 124 24.04 -27.04 15.86
CA SER A 124 24.01 -26.79 14.40
C SER A 124 22.64 -26.88 13.72
N GLU A 125 21.56 -27.08 14.46
CA GLU A 125 20.22 -27.26 13.87
C GLU A 125 19.56 -25.91 13.56
N THR A 126 19.03 -25.76 12.34
CA THR A 126 18.28 -24.56 11.93
C THR A 126 16.84 -24.60 12.46
N ILE A 127 16.17 -23.44 12.60
CA ILE A 127 14.74 -23.42 12.99
C ILE A 127 13.92 -24.32 12.07
N SER A 128 14.23 -24.38 10.78
CA SER A 128 13.53 -25.25 9.83
C SER A 128 13.63 -26.73 10.17
N GLN A 129 14.82 -27.20 10.54
CA GLN A 129 14.99 -28.60 10.97
C GLN A 129 14.22 -28.89 12.26
N LEU A 130 14.17 -27.93 13.19
CA LEU A 130 13.40 -28.07 14.42
C LEU A 130 11.90 -28.02 14.16
N PHE A 131 11.47 -27.20 13.22
CA PHE A 131 10.07 -27.09 12.83
C PHE A 131 9.55 -28.35 12.13
N GLU A 132 10.42 -29.04 11.38
CA GLU A 132 10.10 -30.34 10.77
C GLU A 132 9.91 -31.47 11.78
N LEU A 133 10.46 -31.33 13.00
CA LEU A 133 10.26 -32.28 14.09
C LEU A 133 8.93 -32.07 14.82
N TYR A 134 8.24 -30.95 14.56
CA TYR A 134 6.95 -30.63 15.17
C TYR A 134 5.80 -31.23 14.36
N ASN A 135 4.76 -31.68 15.05
CA ASN A 135 3.54 -32.15 14.38
C ASN A 135 2.79 -30.96 13.76
N GLU A 136 1.99 -31.24 12.72
CA GLU A 136 1.06 -30.25 12.19
C GLU A 136 0.11 -29.73 13.28
N GLY A 137 -0.13 -28.41 13.30
CA GLY A 137 -0.95 -27.75 14.31
C GLY A 137 -0.20 -27.31 15.58
N GLU A 138 1.09 -27.67 15.72
CA GLU A 138 1.87 -27.20 16.87
C GLU A 138 2.28 -25.73 16.71
N SER A 139 2.32 -25.01 17.83
CA SER A 139 2.74 -23.62 17.91
C SER A 139 4.04 -23.45 18.69
N LEU A 140 4.83 -22.47 18.24
CA LEU A 140 6.21 -22.24 18.62
C LEU A 140 6.46 -20.78 18.94
N LEU A 141 7.03 -20.51 20.11
CA LEU A 141 7.53 -19.20 20.48
C LEU A 141 9.06 -19.11 20.31
N VAL A 142 9.56 -18.12 19.59
CA VAL A 142 10.98 -17.83 19.41
C VAL A 142 11.35 -16.54 20.15
N VAL A 143 12.11 -16.67 21.23
CA VAL A 143 12.58 -15.56 22.06
C VAL A 143 14.07 -15.31 21.89
N GLY A 144 14.51 -14.08 22.16
CA GLY A 144 15.93 -13.73 22.12
C GLY A 144 16.19 -12.25 22.32
N LYS A 145 17.45 -11.89 22.58
CA LYS A 145 17.86 -10.49 22.78
C LYS A 145 17.63 -9.62 21.52
N PRO A 146 17.52 -8.29 21.65
CA PRO A 146 17.50 -7.40 20.50
C PRO A 146 18.71 -7.62 19.57
N GLY A 147 18.48 -7.73 18.27
CA GLY A 147 19.56 -7.98 17.29
C GLY A 147 20.14 -9.41 17.27
N SER A 148 19.51 -10.38 17.96
CA SER A 148 19.96 -11.78 17.98
C SER A 148 19.69 -12.56 16.69
N GLY A 149 18.94 -12.00 15.73
CA GLY A 149 18.60 -12.67 14.45
C GLY A 149 17.23 -13.36 14.40
N LYS A 150 16.28 -13.02 15.30
CA LYS A 150 14.91 -13.58 15.32
C LYS A 150 14.18 -13.49 13.98
N THR A 151 13.94 -12.27 13.50
CA THR A 151 13.29 -11.98 12.21
C THR A 151 13.97 -12.74 11.07
N ILE A 152 15.30 -12.70 11.04
CA ILE A 152 16.12 -13.33 10.00
C ILE A 152 15.96 -14.85 10.03
N SER A 153 15.86 -15.46 11.22
CA SER A 153 15.63 -16.90 11.37
C SER A 153 14.20 -17.33 11.02
N LEU A 154 13.20 -16.48 11.31
CA LEU A 154 11.80 -16.69 10.90
C LEU A 154 11.64 -16.57 9.37
N LEU A 155 12.36 -15.64 8.74
CA LEU A 155 12.37 -15.48 7.29
C LEU A 155 13.03 -16.69 6.60
N ASP A 156 14.08 -17.27 7.17
CA ASP A 156 14.65 -18.53 6.66
C ASP A 156 13.64 -19.68 6.75
N LEU A 157 12.92 -19.78 7.88
CA LEU A 157 11.85 -20.76 8.02
C LEU A 157 10.80 -20.56 6.94
N ALA A 158 10.33 -19.32 6.74
CA ALA A 158 9.36 -19.00 5.70
C ALA A 158 9.86 -19.37 4.31
N LEU A 159 11.13 -19.06 3.98
CA LEU A 159 11.72 -19.37 2.68
C LEU A 159 11.77 -20.88 2.43
N ASN A 160 12.25 -21.65 3.41
CA ASN A 160 12.33 -23.11 3.31
C ASN A 160 10.94 -23.75 3.16
N LEU A 161 9.93 -23.26 3.90
CA LEU A 161 8.55 -23.73 3.75
C LEU A 161 7.96 -23.37 2.38
N LEU A 162 8.26 -22.18 1.85
CA LEU A 162 7.82 -21.76 0.53
C LEU A 162 8.48 -22.57 -0.61
N ASP A 163 9.76 -22.92 -0.47
CA ASP A 163 10.47 -23.78 -1.43
C ASP A 163 9.86 -25.19 -1.47
N LYS A 164 9.50 -25.75 -0.32
CA LYS A 164 8.76 -27.02 -0.25
C LYS A 164 7.36 -26.91 -0.85
N PHE A 165 6.63 -25.84 -0.52
CA PHE A 165 5.30 -25.59 -1.05
C PHE A 165 5.26 -25.48 -2.58
N GLU A 166 6.28 -24.88 -3.20
CA GLU A 166 6.41 -24.84 -4.67
C GLU A 166 6.61 -26.23 -5.28
N SER A 167 7.28 -27.13 -4.55
CA SER A 167 7.54 -28.50 -4.97
C SER A 167 6.33 -29.44 -4.73
N GLN A 168 5.53 -29.16 -3.70
CA GLN A 168 4.32 -29.91 -3.33
C GLN A 168 3.16 -28.98 -2.99
N ALA A 169 2.27 -28.76 -3.95
CA ALA A 169 1.10 -27.87 -3.80
C ALA A 169 0.05 -28.36 -2.77
N SER A 170 0.16 -29.60 -2.29
CA SER A 170 -0.69 -30.17 -1.23
C SER A 170 -0.34 -29.63 0.16
N LEU A 171 0.85 -29.04 0.35
CA LEU A 171 1.28 -28.49 1.64
C LEU A 171 0.47 -27.26 2.03
N LYS A 172 0.43 -26.97 3.34
CA LYS A 172 -0.16 -25.73 3.88
C LYS A 172 0.63 -24.50 3.42
N ILE A 173 -0.08 -23.39 3.23
CA ILE A 173 0.46 -22.14 2.68
C ILE A 173 1.25 -21.37 3.78
N PRO A 174 2.56 -21.13 3.61
CA PRO A 174 3.34 -20.38 4.59
C PRO A 174 3.07 -18.87 4.50
N LEU A 175 2.64 -18.26 5.61
CA LEU A 175 2.28 -16.85 5.70
C LEU A 175 3.17 -16.14 6.72
N PHE A 176 4.10 -15.31 6.24
CA PHE A 176 4.89 -14.41 7.08
C PHE A 176 4.20 -13.04 7.22
N LEU A 177 4.01 -12.60 8.46
CA LEU A 177 3.47 -11.27 8.81
C LEU A 177 4.24 -10.68 10.00
N ASN A 178 4.37 -9.35 10.02
CA ASN A 178 4.93 -8.62 11.16
C ASN A 178 3.78 -8.08 12.04
N LEU A 179 3.85 -8.37 13.34
CA LEU A 179 2.86 -8.01 14.34
C LEU A 179 2.79 -6.52 14.65
N SER A 180 3.79 -5.72 14.28
CA SER A 180 3.74 -4.26 14.43
C SER A 180 2.57 -3.62 13.65
N PHE A 181 2.04 -4.31 12.62
CA PHE A 181 0.85 -3.90 11.89
C PHE A 181 -0.46 -4.24 12.63
N TRP A 182 -0.38 -4.87 13.82
CA TRP A 182 -1.53 -5.12 14.66
C TRP A 182 -2.20 -3.80 15.06
N PRO A 183 -3.52 -3.69 14.86
CA PRO A 183 -4.24 -2.47 15.16
C PRO A 183 -4.24 -2.12 16.65
N SER A 184 -4.09 -0.82 16.94
CA SER A 184 -4.37 -0.23 18.27
C SER A 184 -5.82 -0.43 18.76
N LYS A 185 -6.78 -0.76 17.89
CA LYS A 185 -8.12 -1.16 18.28
C LYS A 185 -8.18 -2.68 18.26
N SER A 186 -8.56 -3.27 19.39
CA SER A 186 -8.64 -4.72 19.56
C SER A 186 -9.59 -5.33 18.51
N ILE A 187 -9.04 -6.08 17.56
CA ILE A 187 -9.77 -6.93 16.63
C ILE A 187 -9.36 -8.39 16.85
N SER A 188 -10.03 -9.35 16.20
CA SER A 188 -9.58 -10.75 16.22
C SER A 188 -8.38 -10.96 15.28
N ILE A 189 -7.52 -11.94 15.60
CA ILE A 189 -6.41 -12.34 14.72
C ILE A 189 -6.94 -12.76 13.35
N GLU A 190 -8.07 -13.48 13.29
CA GLU A 190 -8.72 -13.83 12.03
C GLU A 190 -9.02 -12.61 11.16
N ARG A 191 -9.67 -11.58 11.73
CA ARG A 191 -10.01 -10.37 10.97
C ARG A 191 -8.74 -9.64 10.51
N TRP A 192 -7.73 -9.58 11.35
CA TRP A 192 -6.44 -8.98 11.02
C TRP A 192 -5.74 -9.73 9.88
N LEU A 193 -5.66 -11.06 9.93
CA LEU A 193 -5.06 -11.90 8.89
C LEU A 193 -5.74 -11.68 7.53
N ILE A 194 -7.07 -11.58 7.50
CA ILE A 194 -7.84 -11.29 6.28
C ILE A 194 -7.44 -9.92 5.70
N LEU A 195 -7.35 -8.91 6.56
CA LEU A 195 -6.96 -7.56 6.16
C LEU A 195 -5.53 -7.53 5.63
N GLU A 196 -4.59 -8.23 6.28
CA GLU A 196 -3.19 -8.29 5.87
C GLU A 196 -2.96 -9.11 4.59
N LEU A 197 -3.65 -10.25 4.44
CA LEU A 197 -3.64 -11.04 3.20
C LEU A 197 -4.14 -10.22 2.01
N ASN A 198 -5.15 -9.37 2.21
CA ASN A 198 -5.62 -8.45 1.20
C ASN A 198 -4.63 -7.30 0.96
N ARG A 199 -4.12 -6.67 2.03
CA ARG A 199 -3.27 -5.48 1.96
C ARG A 199 -1.90 -5.75 1.34
N GLN A 200 -1.26 -6.84 1.76
CA GLN A 200 0.09 -7.21 1.34
C GLN A 200 0.08 -8.08 0.07
N TYR A 201 -0.83 -9.05 0.02
CA TYR A 201 -0.84 -10.09 -1.01
C TYR A 201 -2.08 -10.03 -1.93
N PHE A 202 -2.90 -8.98 -1.86
CA PHE A 202 -4.06 -8.76 -2.73
C PHE A 202 -5.07 -9.92 -2.78
N ILE A 203 -5.07 -10.78 -1.76
CA ILE A 203 -5.97 -11.92 -1.68
C ILE A 203 -7.39 -11.41 -1.36
N PRO A 204 -8.40 -11.73 -2.20
CA PRO A 204 -9.78 -11.35 -1.92
C PRO A 204 -10.26 -11.86 -0.56
N GLU A 205 -11.09 -11.10 0.14
CA GLU A 205 -11.61 -11.46 1.47
C GLU A 205 -12.28 -12.84 1.50
N LYS A 206 -13.08 -13.18 0.48
CA LYS A 206 -13.72 -14.51 0.34
C LYS A 206 -12.69 -15.65 0.34
N ILE A 207 -11.56 -15.48 -0.36
CA ILE A 207 -10.50 -16.50 -0.47
C ILE A 207 -9.69 -16.56 0.83
N ALA A 208 -9.33 -15.40 1.40
CA ALA A 208 -8.58 -15.33 2.66
C ALA A 208 -9.35 -15.98 3.82
N LYS A 209 -10.65 -15.70 3.95
CA LYS A 209 -11.54 -16.36 4.93
C LYS A 209 -11.51 -17.87 4.78
N ARG A 210 -11.62 -18.35 3.55
CA ARG A 210 -11.59 -19.79 3.25
C ARG A 210 -10.28 -20.44 3.67
N TRP A 211 -9.13 -19.82 3.37
CA TRP A 211 -7.82 -20.35 3.78
C TRP A 211 -7.66 -20.48 5.30
N ILE A 212 -8.25 -19.55 6.07
CA ILE A 212 -8.21 -19.58 7.53
C ILE A 212 -9.16 -20.64 8.07
N ILE A 213 -10.42 -20.67 7.61
CA ILE A 213 -11.44 -21.63 8.07
C ILE A 213 -11.06 -23.09 7.77
N GLU A 214 -10.39 -23.31 6.64
CA GLU A 214 -9.89 -24.63 6.25
C GLU A 214 -8.55 -24.99 6.91
N GLU A 215 -7.99 -24.11 7.76
CA GLU A 215 -6.71 -24.32 8.47
C GLU A 215 -5.55 -24.68 7.52
N ASN A 216 -5.59 -24.09 6.33
CA ASN A 216 -4.68 -24.36 5.23
C ASN A 216 -3.40 -23.50 5.27
N LEU A 217 -3.12 -22.86 6.42
CA LEU A 217 -2.02 -21.90 6.60
C LEU A 217 -0.99 -22.42 7.62
N VAL A 218 0.28 -22.10 7.39
CA VAL A 218 1.32 -22.08 8.42
C VAL A 218 1.66 -20.63 8.67
N ILE A 219 1.35 -20.11 9.85
CA ILE A 219 1.41 -18.68 10.14
C ILE A 219 2.70 -18.37 10.91
N ILE A 220 3.46 -17.39 10.44
CA ILE A 220 4.70 -16.92 11.06
C ILE A 220 4.50 -15.43 11.40
N LEU A 221 4.43 -15.13 12.69
CA LEU A 221 4.18 -13.81 13.26
C LEU A 221 5.46 -13.28 13.90
N ASP A 222 6.06 -12.26 13.29
CA ASP A 222 7.30 -11.66 13.80
C ASP A 222 7.01 -10.41 14.63
N GLY A 223 7.61 -10.31 15.81
CA GLY A 223 7.73 -9.06 16.56
C GLY A 223 6.55 -8.71 17.46
N LEU A 224 6.16 -9.60 18.39
CA LEU A 224 5.15 -9.27 19.41
C LEU A 224 5.58 -8.04 20.26
N ASP A 225 6.88 -7.89 20.52
CA ASP A 225 7.48 -6.72 21.17
C ASP A 225 7.37 -5.42 20.36
N GLU A 226 7.01 -5.50 19.07
CA GLU A 226 6.86 -4.35 18.19
C GLU A 226 5.43 -3.82 18.13
N VAL A 227 4.47 -4.55 18.70
CA VAL A 227 3.12 -4.02 18.95
C VAL A 227 3.22 -2.86 19.94
N LYS A 228 2.40 -1.82 19.77
CA LYS A 228 2.35 -0.69 20.72
C LYS A 228 2.15 -1.20 22.14
N LYS A 229 2.95 -0.68 23.08
CA LYS A 229 3.04 -1.17 24.47
C LYS A 229 1.68 -1.39 25.14
N ASN A 230 0.74 -0.45 24.97
CA ASN A 230 -0.60 -0.53 25.57
C ASN A 230 -1.52 -1.61 24.97
N HIS A 231 -1.13 -2.26 23.88
CA HIS A 231 -1.92 -3.27 23.15
C HIS A 231 -1.22 -4.62 23.03
N GLN A 232 -0.04 -4.78 23.64
CA GLN A 232 0.71 -6.03 23.59
C GLN A 232 -0.04 -7.18 24.27
N ASN A 233 -0.65 -6.93 25.44
CA ASN A 233 -1.49 -7.90 26.14
C ASN A 233 -2.77 -8.24 25.35
N ASP A 234 -3.44 -7.24 24.76
CA ASP A 234 -4.61 -7.46 23.90
C ASP A 234 -4.27 -8.36 22.71
N CYS A 235 -3.10 -8.13 22.11
CA CYS A 235 -2.60 -8.94 21.00
C CYS A 235 -2.32 -10.38 21.45
N ALA A 236 -1.65 -10.57 22.60
CA ALA A 236 -1.40 -11.90 23.18
C ALA A 236 -2.72 -12.65 23.46
N TYR A 237 -3.72 -11.97 24.03
CA TYR A 237 -5.06 -12.54 24.25
C TYR A 237 -5.72 -12.97 22.93
N ALA A 238 -5.66 -12.12 21.90
CA ALA A 238 -6.23 -12.43 20.59
C ALA A 238 -5.53 -13.62 19.91
N ILE A 239 -4.21 -13.76 20.10
CA ILE A 239 -3.44 -14.93 19.64
C ILE A 239 -3.89 -16.19 20.39
N ASN A 240 -4.02 -16.14 21.71
CA ASN A 240 -4.50 -17.27 22.51
C ASN A 240 -5.93 -17.70 22.12
N ALA A 241 -6.81 -16.73 21.81
CA ALA A 241 -8.13 -17.03 21.27
C ALA A 241 -8.02 -17.72 19.90
N PHE A 242 -7.14 -17.26 19.01
CA PHE A 242 -6.94 -17.86 17.70
C PHE A 242 -6.39 -19.30 17.77
N ILE A 243 -5.39 -19.55 18.61
CA ILE A 243 -4.83 -20.90 18.82
C ILE A 243 -5.93 -21.88 19.27
N ARG A 244 -6.84 -21.45 20.15
CA ARG A 244 -7.96 -22.26 20.62
C ARG A 244 -9.00 -22.53 19.53
N SER A 245 -9.28 -21.55 18.67
CA SER A 245 -10.27 -21.68 17.61
C SER A 245 -9.78 -22.50 16.40
N TYR A 246 -8.46 -22.56 16.18
CA TYR A 246 -7.84 -23.18 14.99
C TYR A 246 -6.68 -24.12 15.38
N PRO A 247 -6.97 -25.26 16.04
CA PRO A 247 -5.97 -26.13 16.66
C PRO A 247 -5.08 -26.90 15.67
N CYS A 248 -5.47 -27.01 14.39
CA CYS A 248 -4.66 -27.65 13.35
C CYS A 248 -3.79 -26.63 12.56
N THR A 249 -3.85 -25.35 12.92
CA THR A 249 -3.05 -24.29 12.30
C THR A 249 -1.71 -24.15 13.02
N SER A 250 -0.62 -24.49 12.33
CA SER A 250 0.73 -24.29 12.87
C SER A 250 1.07 -22.80 12.95
N LEU A 251 1.60 -22.36 14.09
CA LEU A 251 1.82 -20.95 14.40
C LEU A 251 3.21 -20.72 15.01
N VAL A 252 4.03 -19.87 14.40
CA VAL A 252 5.34 -19.46 14.93
C VAL A 252 5.29 -17.99 15.30
N ILE A 253 5.68 -17.64 16.52
CA ILE A 253 5.63 -16.27 17.03
C ILE A 253 7.02 -15.89 17.53
N SER A 254 7.48 -14.65 17.26
CA SER A 254 8.72 -14.14 17.86
C SER A 254 8.47 -12.99 18.84
N SER A 255 9.33 -12.89 19.84
CA SER A 255 9.38 -11.74 20.75
C SER A 255 10.77 -11.52 21.32
N ARG A 256 11.05 -10.32 21.83
CA ARG A 256 12.19 -10.11 22.74
C ARG A 256 11.95 -10.83 24.06
N ILE A 257 13.02 -11.38 24.63
CA ILE A 257 12.92 -12.15 25.87
C ILE A 257 12.40 -11.31 27.03
N ASP A 258 12.96 -10.10 27.22
CA ASP A 258 12.61 -9.22 28.33
C ASP A 258 11.15 -8.74 28.21
N ASP A 259 10.76 -8.24 27.02
CA ASP A 259 9.38 -7.80 26.75
C ASP A 259 8.37 -8.95 26.91
N TYR A 260 8.72 -10.17 26.47
CA TYR A 260 7.84 -11.33 26.64
C TYR A 260 7.70 -11.72 28.11
N THR A 261 8.75 -11.61 28.91
CA THR A 261 8.67 -11.91 30.35
C THR A 261 7.81 -10.91 31.11
N GLU A 262 7.75 -9.65 30.66
CA GLU A 262 6.91 -8.59 31.24
C GLU A 262 5.42 -8.70 30.87
N LEU A 263 5.05 -9.43 29.81
CA LEU A 263 3.64 -9.64 29.44
C LEU A 263 2.84 -10.26 30.59
N GLU A 264 1.64 -9.73 30.84
CA GLU A 264 0.72 -10.26 31.85
C GLU A 264 0.14 -11.61 31.37
N GLU A 265 -0.30 -11.66 30.11
CA GLU A 265 -0.83 -12.86 29.48
C GLU A 265 0.27 -13.59 28.70
N LYS A 266 0.58 -14.84 29.08
CA LYS A 266 1.51 -15.69 28.34
C LYS A 266 0.81 -16.41 27.19
N LEU A 267 1.54 -16.65 26.12
CA LEU A 267 1.00 -17.37 24.96
C LEU A 267 0.84 -18.86 25.27
N TYR A 268 -0.27 -19.44 24.83
CA TYR A 268 -0.57 -20.87 24.97
C TYR A 268 0.11 -21.70 23.88
N VAL A 269 1.45 -21.64 23.85
CA VAL A 269 2.28 -22.35 22.87
C VAL A 269 2.79 -23.69 23.40
N GLN A 270 2.93 -24.67 22.51
CA GLN A 270 3.45 -25.99 22.86
C GLN A 270 4.99 -25.96 23.04
N HIS A 271 5.68 -25.19 22.21
CA HIS A 271 7.14 -25.15 22.15
C HIS A 271 7.71 -23.75 22.33
N SER A 272 8.91 -23.66 22.92
CA SER A 272 9.67 -22.42 22.98
C SER A 272 11.14 -22.62 22.61
N LEU A 273 11.70 -21.68 21.86
CA LEU A 273 13.09 -21.62 21.43
C LEU A 273 13.70 -20.29 21.84
N SER A 274 14.87 -20.31 22.46
CA SER A 274 15.65 -19.13 22.79
C SER A 274 16.88 -19.03 21.90
N ILE A 275 17.14 -17.87 21.28
CA ILE A 275 18.35 -17.64 20.48
C ILE A 275 19.52 -17.35 21.41
N ARG A 276 20.58 -18.17 21.31
CA ARG A 276 21.79 -17.99 22.11
C ARG A 276 22.69 -16.89 21.54
N PRO A 277 23.40 -16.12 22.40
CA PRO A 277 24.46 -15.24 21.95
C PRO A 277 25.56 -16.01 21.20
N ILE A 278 26.23 -15.37 20.26
CA ILE A 278 27.36 -15.97 19.55
C ILE A 278 28.45 -16.30 20.58
N PRO A 279 28.97 -17.55 20.60
CA PRO A 279 30.05 -17.88 21.51
C PRO A 279 31.33 -17.15 21.10
N SER A 280 32.12 -16.68 22.07
CA SER A 280 33.28 -15.82 21.81
C SER A 280 34.27 -16.43 20.82
N TRP A 281 34.49 -17.75 20.87
CA TRP A 281 35.39 -18.45 19.94
C TRP A 281 34.94 -18.29 18.48
N ARG A 282 33.63 -18.26 18.23
CA ARG A 282 33.06 -18.10 16.87
C ARG A 282 33.19 -16.65 16.42
N VAL A 283 33.06 -15.68 17.34
CA VAL A 283 33.36 -14.27 17.06
C VAL A 283 34.82 -14.11 16.64
N PHE A 284 35.76 -14.68 17.39
CA PHE A 284 37.20 -14.59 17.07
C PHE A 284 37.51 -15.22 15.71
N ARG A 285 37.03 -16.45 15.46
CA ARG A 285 37.19 -17.10 14.16
C ARG A 285 36.60 -16.29 13.00
N TYR A 286 35.46 -15.66 13.22
CA TYR A 286 34.80 -14.83 12.21
C TYR A 286 35.64 -13.59 11.88
N LEU A 287 36.16 -12.89 12.90
CA LEU A 287 37.03 -11.73 12.71
C LEU A 287 38.38 -12.11 12.08
N GLU A 288 38.99 -13.21 12.52
CA GLU A 288 40.24 -13.76 11.94
C GLU A 288 40.06 -14.10 10.45
N ALA A 289 38.91 -14.67 10.08
CA ALA A 289 38.63 -15.01 8.69
C ALA A 289 38.49 -13.79 7.77
N CYS A 290 38.16 -12.62 8.30
CA CYS A 290 38.05 -11.38 7.53
C CYS A 290 39.42 -10.77 7.16
N GLY A 291 40.50 -11.22 7.82
CA GLY A 291 41.89 -10.84 7.50
C GLY A 291 42.34 -9.47 8.01
N GLU A 292 43.42 -8.97 7.39
CA GLU A 292 44.16 -7.75 7.75
C GLU A 292 43.30 -6.54 8.16
N PRO A 293 42.22 -6.17 7.45
CA PRO A 293 41.43 -4.96 7.78
C PRO A 293 40.77 -4.98 9.17
N LEU A 294 40.68 -6.13 9.84
CA LEU A 294 40.05 -6.28 11.15
C LEU A 294 41.00 -6.76 12.24
N ASN A 295 42.32 -6.78 12.00
CA ASN A 295 43.29 -7.24 13.01
C ASN A 295 43.22 -6.39 14.30
N GLY A 296 43.19 -5.06 14.18
CA GLY A 296 43.04 -4.17 15.34
C GLY A 296 41.73 -4.39 16.11
N VAL A 297 40.64 -4.68 15.39
CA VAL A 297 39.35 -5.04 16.00
C VAL A 297 39.43 -6.38 16.73
N LEU A 298 40.04 -7.39 16.14
CA LEU A 298 40.22 -8.70 16.75
C LEU A 298 41.00 -8.60 18.07
N GLU A 299 42.10 -7.86 18.08
CA GLU A 299 42.91 -7.61 19.28
C GLU A 299 42.11 -6.87 20.35
N ALA A 300 41.42 -5.79 19.98
CA ALA A 300 40.56 -5.04 20.89
C ALA A 300 39.44 -5.91 21.50
N VAL A 301 38.77 -6.75 20.69
CA VAL A 301 37.71 -7.66 21.16
C VAL A 301 38.26 -8.76 22.08
N LYS A 302 39.53 -9.15 21.93
CA LYS A 302 40.18 -10.12 22.83
C LYS A 302 40.43 -9.51 24.22
N GLU A 303 40.79 -8.23 24.30
CA GLU A 303 41.12 -7.56 25.56
C GLU A 303 39.93 -6.88 26.25
N ASP A 304 39.10 -6.15 25.50
CA ASP A 304 37.98 -5.37 26.03
C ASP A 304 36.74 -6.23 26.30
N ALA A 305 36.36 -6.35 27.58
CA ALA A 305 35.19 -7.14 28.00
C ALA A 305 33.85 -6.60 27.45
N ILE A 306 33.72 -5.29 27.28
CA ILE A 306 32.51 -4.65 26.75
C ILE A 306 32.41 -4.91 25.26
N LEU A 307 33.48 -4.66 24.50
CA LEU A 307 33.50 -4.90 23.06
C LEU A 307 33.30 -6.38 22.74
N LYS A 308 33.90 -7.28 23.54
CA LYS A 308 33.66 -8.73 23.51
C LYS A 308 32.20 -9.09 23.73
N THR A 309 31.54 -8.47 24.71
CA THR A 309 30.13 -8.73 25.00
C THR A 309 29.21 -8.20 23.90
N MET A 310 29.52 -7.01 23.37
CA MET A 310 28.83 -6.40 22.23
C MET A 310 28.89 -7.29 20.98
N ALA A 311 30.07 -7.81 20.65
CA ALA A 311 30.32 -8.66 19.48
C ALA A 311 29.61 -10.03 19.53
N LYS A 312 29.07 -10.45 20.69
CA LYS A 312 28.24 -11.67 20.79
C LYS A 312 26.85 -11.51 20.17
N THR A 313 26.44 -10.29 19.83
CA THR A 313 25.17 -10.04 19.14
C THR A 313 25.44 -9.94 17.63
N PRO A 314 24.80 -10.77 16.78
CA PRO A 314 25.06 -10.82 15.35
C PRO A 314 25.00 -9.45 14.65
N LEU A 315 23.98 -8.65 14.98
CA LEU A 315 23.90 -7.29 14.42
C LEU A 315 25.10 -6.44 14.81
N ILE A 316 25.43 -6.40 16.11
CA ILE A 316 26.49 -5.53 16.61
C ILE A 316 27.84 -5.96 16.06
N LEU A 317 28.06 -7.27 15.87
CA LEU A 317 29.21 -7.79 15.16
C LEU A 317 29.28 -7.25 13.73
N SER A 318 28.19 -7.31 12.95
CA SER A 318 28.16 -6.73 11.60
C SER A 318 28.44 -5.22 11.60
N ILE A 319 27.92 -4.47 12.58
CA ILE A 319 28.16 -3.03 12.71
C ILE A 319 29.63 -2.75 13.08
N ILE A 320 30.20 -3.48 14.04
CA ILE A 320 31.62 -3.38 14.44
C ILE A 320 32.52 -3.56 13.22
N ILE A 321 32.27 -4.62 12.44
CA ILE A 321 33.08 -4.93 11.27
C ILE A 321 33.01 -3.81 10.22
N LEU A 322 31.81 -3.27 9.99
CA LEU A 322 31.64 -2.21 8.99
C LEU A 322 32.15 -0.84 9.46
N ALA A 323 31.99 -0.52 10.74
CA ALA A 323 32.36 0.77 11.32
C ALA A 323 33.87 0.88 11.59
N TYR A 324 34.42 -0.15 12.25
CA TYR A 324 35.81 -0.18 12.74
C TYR A 324 36.76 -0.92 11.81
N LYS A 325 36.37 -1.14 10.55
CA LYS A 325 37.30 -1.60 9.53
C LYS A 325 38.52 -0.65 9.48
N ASP A 326 39.73 -1.19 9.44
CA ASP A 326 40.98 -0.44 9.40
C ASP A 326 41.30 0.37 10.69
N PHE A 327 40.55 0.19 11.79
CA PHE A 327 40.90 0.80 13.09
C PHE A 327 42.01 0.02 13.78
N GLY A 328 42.91 0.75 14.46
CA GLY A 328 43.92 0.16 15.34
C GLY A 328 43.32 -0.30 16.67
N LYS A 329 44.03 -1.21 17.35
CA LYS A 329 43.67 -1.67 18.70
C LYS A 329 43.56 -0.50 19.68
N ASP A 330 44.57 0.36 19.72
CA ASP A 330 44.68 1.45 20.71
C ASP A 330 43.60 2.51 20.51
N ASP A 331 43.20 2.77 19.26
CA ASP A 331 42.09 3.68 18.94
C ASP A 331 40.80 3.19 19.59
N LEU A 332 40.53 1.88 19.53
CA LEU A 332 39.31 1.28 20.08
C LEU A 332 39.32 1.20 21.61
N LEU A 333 40.48 0.92 22.20
CA LEU A 333 40.65 0.86 23.66
C LEU A 333 40.59 2.25 24.31
N SER A 334 40.95 3.30 23.57
CA SER A 334 40.87 4.69 24.05
C SER A 334 39.43 5.21 24.24
N ILE A 335 38.45 4.55 23.61
CA ILE A 335 37.04 4.96 23.68
C ILE A 335 36.49 4.64 25.08
N SER A 336 35.85 5.64 25.71
CA SER A 336 35.26 5.46 27.04
C SER A 336 34.14 4.40 27.04
N GLU A 337 34.06 3.59 28.09
CA GLU A 337 33.07 2.50 28.20
C GLU A 337 31.62 2.97 28.03
N LEU A 338 31.29 4.12 28.62
CA LEU A 338 29.96 4.72 28.57
C LEU A 338 29.57 5.20 27.17
N SER A 339 30.55 5.58 26.33
CA SER A 339 30.31 6.09 24.98
C SER A 339 30.54 5.07 23.87
N LYS A 340 31.12 3.88 24.15
CA LYS A 340 31.46 2.87 23.14
C LYS A 340 30.33 2.52 22.19
N ARG A 341 29.10 2.36 22.70
CA ARG A 341 27.93 2.03 21.88
C ARG A 341 27.50 3.20 20.99
N GLU A 342 27.50 4.40 21.53
CA GLU A 342 27.14 5.62 20.80
C GLU A 342 28.18 5.91 19.71
N HIS A 343 29.47 5.86 20.05
CA HIS A 343 30.57 5.98 19.10
C HIS A 343 30.46 4.95 17.97
N LEU A 344 30.19 3.68 18.30
CA LEU A 344 30.02 2.63 17.29
C LEU A 344 28.93 2.98 16.25
N PHE A 345 27.77 3.45 16.69
CA PHE A 345 26.69 3.83 15.78
C PHE A 345 27.03 5.09 14.98
N GLU A 346 27.67 6.08 15.58
CA GLU A 346 28.09 7.30 14.88
C GLU A 346 29.14 7.02 13.81
N THR A 347 30.19 6.28 14.17
CA THR A 347 31.22 5.85 13.21
C THR A 347 30.59 5.03 12.09
N TYR A 348 29.65 4.13 12.42
CA TYR A 348 28.91 3.38 11.41
C TYR A 348 28.15 4.31 10.45
N ILE A 349 27.36 5.26 10.98
CA ILE A 349 26.55 6.18 10.18
C ILE A 349 27.45 7.06 9.31
N ASP A 350 28.49 7.67 9.87
CA ASP A 350 29.38 8.54 9.11
C ASP A 350 30.11 7.77 8.01
N ARG A 351 30.61 6.58 8.32
CA ARG A 351 31.30 5.74 7.33
C ARG A 351 30.37 5.28 6.21
N MET A 352 29.14 4.89 6.56
CA MET A 352 28.14 4.50 5.57
C MET A 352 27.71 5.68 4.69
N LEU A 353 27.53 6.88 5.24
CA LEU A 353 27.22 8.08 4.46
C LEU A 353 28.38 8.50 3.56
N SER A 354 29.62 8.37 4.04
CA SER A 354 30.87 8.69 3.31
C SER A 354 31.18 7.74 2.17
N ARG A 355 30.58 6.55 2.18
CA ARG A 355 30.89 5.49 1.25
C ARG A 355 30.58 5.91 -0.18
N SER A 356 31.60 5.95 -1.04
CA SER A 356 31.42 6.15 -2.48
C SER A 356 31.15 4.80 -3.15
N LYS A 357 29.89 4.55 -3.52
CA LYS A 357 29.50 3.47 -4.44
C LYS A 357 28.73 4.07 -5.61
N SER A 358 29.35 4.10 -6.80
CA SER A 358 28.78 4.42 -8.13
C SER A 358 28.13 5.81 -8.34
N ASP A 359 27.81 6.11 -9.61
CA ASP A 359 27.33 7.36 -10.24
C ASP A 359 26.03 8.01 -9.70
N LEU A 360 25.64 7.70 -8.47
CA LEU A 360 24.45 8.26 -7.83
C LEU A 360 24.75 9.64 -7.26
N ALA A 361 23.79 10.56 -7.42
CA ALA A 361 23.85 11.91 -6.87
C ALA A 361 24.30 11.88 -5.40
N ASN A 362 25.40 12.58 -5.10
CA ASN A 362 25.94 12.63 -3.75
C ASN A 362 25.12 13.62 -2.93
N TYR A 363 24.42 13.14 -1.90
CA TYR A 363 23.69 14.00 -0.98
C TYR A 363 24.64 14.52 0.10
N ASP A 364 24.46 15.78 0.50
CA ASP A 364 25.19 16.35 1.64
C ASP A 364 24.89 15.54 2.92
N LYS A 365 25.94 15.19 3.67
CA LYS A 365 25.84 14.34 4.86
C LYS A 365 24.89 14.94 5.90
N LYS A 366 24.96 16.25 6.15
CA LYS A 366 24.13 16.89 7.19
C LYS A 366 22.66 16.84 6.80
N LEU A 367 22.34 17.12 5.53
CA LEU A 367 20.98 17.00 5.02
C LEU A 367 20.48 15.54 5.03
N ALA A 368 21.32 14.59 4.61
CA ALA A 368 20.98 13.17 4.61
C ALA A 368 20.62 12.68 6.02
N THR A 369 21.42 13.03 7.02
CA THR A 369 21.15 12.68 8.42
C THR A 369 19.87 13.33 8.93
N LYS A 370 19.59 14.59 8.56
CA LYS A 370 18.32 15.26 8.89
C LYS A 370 17.10 14.53 8.32
N TRP A 371 17.17 14.11 7.05
CA TRP A 371 16.07 13.36 6.41
C TRP A 371 15.91 11.95 6.96
N LEU A 372 17.01 11.26 7.29
CA LEU A 372 16.98 9.97 7.99
C LEU A 372 16.38 10.09 9.38
N SER A 373 16.73 11.14 10.14
CA SER A 373 16.15 11.45 11.44
C SER A 373 14.65 11.70 11.36
N PHE A 374 14.20 12.47 10.37
CA PHE A 374 12.77 12.67 10.13
C PHE A 374 12.05 11.34 9.84
N LEU A 375 12.60 10.52 8.93
CA LEU A 375 12.03 9.21 8.62
C LEU A 375 12.00 8.29 9.85
N ALA A 376 13.11 8.18 10.58
CA ALA A 376 13.24 7.33 11.75
C ALA A 376 12.19 7.66 12.82
N ARG A 377 12.02 8.95 13.14
CA ARG A 377 10.99 9.40 14.08
C ARG A 377 9.59 9.04 13.60
N LYS A 378 9.27 9.31 12.32
CA LYS A 378 7.94 9.01 11.77
C LYS A 378 7.62 7.51 11.76
N LEU A 379 8.62 6.66 11.55
CA LEU A 379 8.44 5.22 11.65
C LEU A 379 8.31 4.75 13.10
N GLN A 380 9.09 5.31 14.01
CA GLN A 380 9.00 5.02 15.45
C GLN A 380 7.64 5.42 16.03
N ASP A 381 7.20 6.66 15.81
CA ASP A 381 5.92 7.20 16.30
C ASP A 381 4.71 6.39 15.81
N LYS A 382 4.81 5.86 14.59
CA LYS A 382 3.75 5.09 13.94
C LYS A 382 3.90 3.57 14.11
N SER A 383 4.98 3.11 14.75
CA SER A 383 5.32 1.68 14.88
C SER A 383 5.35 0.95 13.53
N LEU A 384 5.88 1.60 12.49
CA LEU A 384 5.93 1.06 11.13
C LEU A 384 7.31 0.46 10.84
N PRO A 385 7.39 -0.85 10.52
CA PRO A 385 8.66 -1.52 10.27
C PRO A 385 9.12 -1.27 8.82
N ILE A 386 8.16 -1.09 7.90
CA ILE A 386 8.39 -0.84 6.48
C ILE A 386 7.68 0.44 6.09
N PHE A 387 8.45 1.35 5.52
CA PHE A 387 8.03 2.60 4.93
C PHE A 387 7.68 2.44 3.44
N TYR A 388 6.46 2.79 3.07
CA TYR A 388 6.06 2.95 1.67
C TYR A 388 5.88 4.44 1.38
N ILE A 389 6.39 4.94 0.25
CA ILE A 389 6.28 6.38 -0.10
C ILE A 389 4.81 6.80 -0.25
N GLU A 390 3.93 5.86 -0.62
CA GLU A 390 2.49 6.07 -0.71
C GLU A 390 1.77 6.03 0.65
N SER A 391 2.48 5.66 1.72
CA SER A 391 1.94 5.72 3.09
C SER A 391 2.04 7.11 3.73
N ILE A 392 2.73 8.06 3.07
CA ILE A 392 2.77 9.47 3.51
C ILE A 392 1.36 10.05 3.43
N ASN A 393 0.86 10.52 4.56
CA ASN A 393 -0.45 11.17 4.69
C ASN A 393 -0.34 12.44 5.54
N ALA A 394 -1.45 13.17 5.73
CA ALA A 394 -1.45 14.46 6.44
C ALA A 394 -0.94 14.39 7.90
N SER A 395 -0.94 13.21 8.53
CA SER A 395 -0.38 13.03 9.88
C SER A 395 1.15 13.06 9.94
N TRP A 396 1.82 13.08 8.78
CA TRP A 396 3.27 13.26 8.70
C TRP A 396 3.69 14.74 8.84
N LEU A 397 2.74 15.68 8.80
CA LEU A 397 3.01 17.11 8.98
C LEU A 397 3.10 17.44 10.47
N ASP A 398 4.27 17.91 10.92
CA ASP A 398 4.58 18.20 12.33
C ASP A 398 3.92 19.51 12.78
N ASN A 399 4.11 20.56 11.98
CA ASN A 399 3.83 21.93 12.42
C ASN A 399 2.48 22.44 11.91
N LYS A 400 1.83 23.32 12.67
CA LYS A 400 0.59 24.02 12.26
C LYS A 400 0.77 24.73 10.91
N ARG A 401 1.95 25.33 10.67
CA ARG A 401 2.28 25.99 9.40
C ARG A 401 2.32 25.01 8.21
N GLN A 402 2.86 23.80 8.41
CA GLN A 402 2.85 22.76 7.37
C GLN A 402 1.42 22.32 7.05
N LYS A 403 0.57 22.12 8.08
CA LYS A 403 -0.85 21.76 7.90
C LYS A 403 -1.64 22.85 7.19
N LEU A 404 -1.40 24.11 7.53
CA LEU A 404 -2.02 25.26 6.86
C LEU A 404 -1.58 25.35 5.39
N ASN A 405 -0.28 25.28 5.11
CA ASN A 405 0.22 25.29 3.72
C ASN A 405 -0.32 24.11 2.91
N TYR A 406 -0.42 22.92 3.52
CA TYR A 406 -1.04 21.76 2.89
C TYR A 406 -2.49 22.03 2.51
N GLN A 407 -3.30 22.60 3.42
CA GLN A 407 -4.69 22.96 3.14
C GLN A 407 -4.80 24.02 2.03
N ILE A 408 -3.95 25.06 2.07
CA ILE A 408 -3.92 26.12 1.06
C ILE A 408 -3.58 25.54 -0.32
N TYR A 409 -2.48 24.77 -0.42
CA TYR A 409 -2.07 24.19 -1.69
C TYR A 409 -3.06 23.16 -2.21
N LEU A 410 -3.70 22.38 -1.32
CA LEU A 410 -4.75 21.46 -1.71
C LEU A 410 -5.98 22.21 -2.24
N LEU A 411 -6.38 23.30 -1.58
CA LEU A 411 -7.47 24.17 -2.05
C LEU A 411 -7.15 24.73 -3.43
N PHE A 412 -5.96 25.31 -3.63
CA PHE A 412 -5.54 25.82 -4.94
C PHE A 412 -5.51 24.71 -6.01
N ALA A 413 -4.99 23.52 -5.67
CA ALA A 413 -4.91 22.39 -6.59
C ALA A 413 -6.30 21.83 -6.99
N CYS A 414 -7.33 22.01 -6.15
CA CYS A 414 -8.70 21.61 -6.47
C CYS A 414 -9.50 22.72 -7.17
N VAL A 415 -9.35 23.98 -6.71
CA VAL A 415 -10.14 25.12 -7.18
C VAL A 415 -9.65 25.65 -8.52
N ALA A 416 -8.34 25.72 -8.75
CA ALA A 416 -7.81 26.25 -10.01
C ALA A 416 -8.29 25.46 -11.25
N PRO A 417 -8.27 24.11 -11.26
CA PRO A 417 -8.85 23.33 -12.36
C PRO A 417 -10.36 23.56 -12.53
N MET A 418 -11.11 23.75 -11.45
CA MET A 418 -12.55 24.03 -11.52
C MET A 418 -12.85 25.41 -12.11
N ILE A 419 -12.07 26.42 -11.75
CA ILE A 419 -12.20 27.78 -12.33
C ILE A 419 -11.83 27.74 -13.81
N ILE A 420 -10.72 27.08 -14.17
CA ILE A 420 -10.30 26.95 -15.56
C ILE A 420 -11.37 26.22 -16.37
N ALA A 421 -11.88 25.09 -15.88
CA ALA A 421 -12.96 24.36 -16.53
C ALA A 421 -14.24 25.20 -16.62
N GLY A 422 -14.63 25.90 -15.55
CA GLY A 422 -15.83 26.74 -15.52
C GLY A 422 -15.76 27.94 -16.46
N ALA A 423 -14.64 28.68 -16.47
CA ALA A 423 -14.40 29.78 -17.41
C ALA A 423 -14.45 29.27 -18.85
N TYR A 424 -13.89 28.09 -19.08
CA TYR A 424 -13.90 27.43 -20.37
C TYR A 424 -15.30 27.03 -20.83
N PHE A 425 -16.10 26.40 -19.94
CA PHE A 425 -17.50 26.10 -20.20
C PHE A 425 -18.31 27.36 -20.49
N GLY A 426 -18.06 28.45 -19.75
CA GLY A 426 -18.67 29.75 -19.98
C GLY A 426 -18.43 30.24 -21.40
N VAL A 427 -17.17 30.24 -21.86
CA VAL A 427 -16.81 30.67 -23.22
C VAL A 427 -17.49 29.80 -24.28
N VAL A 428 -17.50 28.47 -24.13
CA VAL A 428 -18.19 27.58 -25.07
C VAL A 428 -19.69 27.87 -25.10
N TYR A 429 -20.32 28.00 -23.93
CA TYR A 429 -21.75 28.29 -23.82
C TYR A 429 -22.12 29.63 -24.46
N LEU A 430 -21.34 30.68 -24.20
CA LEU A 430 -21.49 32.00 -24.82
C LEU A 430 -21.38 31.95 -26.35
N ASN A 431 -20.42 31.19 -26.88
CA ASN A 431 -20.26 31.02 -28.33
C ASN A 431 -21.44 30.25 -28.95
N VAL A 432 -21.88 29.16 -28.31
CA VAL A 432 -23.06 28.39 -28.77
C VAL A 432 -24.31 29.26 -28.76
N TYR A 433 -24.53 30.02 -27.67
CA TYR A 433 -25.67 30.92 -27.56
C TYR A 433 -25.62 32.03 -28.63
N ALA A 434 -24.47 32.68 -28.81
CA ALA A 434 -24.29 33.72 -29.81
C ALA A 434 -24.55 33.20 -31.24
N LEU A 435 -24.05 32.00 -31.56
CA LEU A 435 -24.29 31.35 -32.85
C LEU A 435 -25.76 30.98 -33.04
N SER A 436 -26.43 30.43 -32.00
CA SER A 436 -27.86 30.12 -32.07
C SER A 436 -28.71 31.36 -32.25
N ALA A 437 -28.36 32.46 -31.57
CA ALA A 437 -29.05 33.75 -31.73
C ALA A 437 -28.81 34.32 -33.12
N ALA A 438 -27.60 34.23 -33.67
CA ALA A 438 -27.30 34.67 -35.03
C ALA A 438 -28.08 33.87 -36.07
N TYR A 439 -28.19 32.54 -35.93
CA TYR A 439 -28.97 31.69 -36.82
C TYR A 439 -30.47 32.02 -36.78
N VAL A 440 -31.03 32.21 -35.58
CA VAL A 440 -32.43 32.64 -35.42
C VAL A 440 -32.66 34.03 -36.02
N TYR A 441 -31.69 34.94 -35.91
CA TYR A 441 -31.77 36.26 -36.54
C TYR A 441 -31.68 36.20 -38.07
N ASP A 442 -30.90 35.28 -38.63
CA ASP A 442 -30.75 35.09 -40.07
C ASP A 442 -32.03 34.49 -40.68
N GLU A 443 -32.64 33.47 -40.05
CA GLU A 443 -33.95 32.94 -40.46
C GLU A 443 -35.10 33.94 -40.24
N ALA A 444 -35.03 34.78 -39.20
CA ALA A 444 -36.03 35.83 -38.96
C ALA A 444 -35.93 37.00 -39.94
N SER A 445 -34.88 37.05 -40.79
CA SER A 445 -34.68 38.14 -41.73
C SER A 445 -35.45 37.99 -43.05
N GLU A 446 -36.14 36.87 -43.28
CA GLU A 446 -36.95 36.70 -44.50
C GLU A 446 -38.46 36.97 -44.34
N GLN A 447 -38.98 37.30 -43.14
CA GLN A 447 -40.27 37.99 -43.03
C GLN A 447 -40.58 38.56 -41.62
N GLN A 448 -40.76 39.88 -41.62
CA GLN A 448 -41.44 40.73 -40.62
C GLN A 448 -40.70 41.08 -39.32
N VAL A 449 -40.09 42.27 -39.38
CA VAL A 449 -39.81 43.18 -38.27
C VAL A 449 -41.13 43.58 -37.59
N ILE A 450 -41.34 43.18 -36.32
CA ILE A 450 -42.22 43.91 -35.38
C ILE A 450 -41.54 43.99 -34.01
N ASN A 451 -41.38 45.24 -33.56
CA ASN A 451 -40.93 45.68 -32.24
C ASN A 451 -41.57 44.91 -31.08
N ILE A 452 -40.78 44.14 -30.32
CA ILE A 452 -41.01 43.95 -28.86
C ILE A 452 -39.64 43.80 -28.17
N LEU A 453 -39.09 44.92 -27.67
CA LEU A 453 -38.25 44.91 -26.47
C LEU A 453 -39.18 45.20 -25.28
N PRO A 454 -39.03 44.47 -24.18
CA PRO A 454 -38.61 45.19 -22.99
C PRO A 454 -37.45 44.49 -22.27
N TYR A 455 -36.37 45.26 -22.17
CA TYR A 455 -35.13 45.09 -21.41
C TYR A 455 -35.31 44.81 -19.90
N ASN A 456 -36.53 44.75 -19.38
CA ASN A 456 -36.81 44.64 -17.94
C ASN A 456 -37.22 43.23 -17.44
N ALA A 457 -37.40 42.23 -18.33
CA ALA A 457 -37.74 40.87 -17.91
C ALA A 457 -36.51 40.01 -17.52
N ALA A 458 -35.29 40.42 -17.88
CA ALA A 458 -34.06 39.66 -17.64
C ALA A 458 -33.50 39.79 -16.21
N LYS A 459 -34.11 40.62 -15.36
CA LYS A 459 -33.61 40.89 -13.99
C LYS A 459 -34.23 39.98 -12.91
N GLN A 460 -35.34 39.28 -13.20
CA GLN A 460 -36.06 38.47 -12.22
C GLN A 460 -35.80 36.95 -12.29
N SER A 461 -35.08 36.46 -13.29
CA SER A 461 -34.82 35.02 -13.49
C SER A 461 -33.55 34.49 -12.81
N ILE A 462 -32.84 35.30 -12.01
CA ILE A 462 -31.56 34.90 -11.38
C ILE A 462 -31.74 34.18 -10.02
N LEU A 463 -32.95 34.07 -9.45
CA LEU A 463 -33.10 33.64 -8.05
C LEU A 463 -33.86 32.34 -7.75
N THR A 464 -34.25 31.52 -8.72
CA THR A 464 -34.85 30.20 -8.39
C THR A 464 -34.49 29.10 -9.38
N MET A 465 -33.68 28.14 -8.94
CA MET A 465 -33.81 26.74 -9.32
C MET A 465 -33.36 25.88 -8.12
N PRO A 466 -34.05 24.78 -7.80
CA PRO A 466 -33.57 23.51 -8.35
C PRO A 466 -34.61 22.38 -8.60
N ARG A 467 -34.22 21.44 -9.48
CA ARG A 467 -34.45 19.97 -9.44
C ARG A 467 -35.64 19.26 -10.13
N LEU A 468 -36.55 19.92 -10.86
CA LEU A 468 -37.56 19.21 -11.67
C LEU A 468 -37.43 19.45 -13.19
N SER A 469 -36.56 20.37 -13.60
CA SER A 469 -36.46 20.86 -14.98
C SER A 469 -35.77 19.91 -15.96
N THR A 470 -34.95 18.96 -15.50
CA THR A 470 -34.25 18.02 -16.41
C THR A 470 -35.14 16.88 -16.89
N LEU A 471 -36.12 16.47 -16.09
CA LEU A 471 -37.05 15.37 -16.41
C LEU A 471 -38.31 15.89 -17.12
N ILE A 472 -38.83 17.03 -16.66
CA ILE A 472 -39.94 17.72 -17.31
C ILE A 472 -39.47 18.44 -18.59
N GLY A 473 -38.26 18.99 -18.63
CA GLY A 473 -37.70 19.62 -19.83
C GLY A 473 -37.46 18.65 -20.99
N GLY A 474 -37.13 17.38 -20.70
CA GLY A 474 -37.01 16.33 -21.74
C GLY A 474 -38.37 15.90 -22.30
N ALA A 475 -39.38 15.76 -21.45
CA ALA A 475 -40.74 15.41 -21.87
C ALA A 475 -41.47 16.58 -22.57
N ILE A 476 -41.35 17.80 -22.03
CA ILE A 476 -41.85 19.02 -22.66
C ILE A 476 -41.08 19.28 -23.95
N GLY A 477 -39.77 19.03 -24.00
CA GLY A 477 -38.96 19.14 -25.23
C GLY A 477 -39.44 18.21 -26.34
N LEU A 478 -39.77 16.94 -26.02
CA LEU A 478 -40.32 15.98 -26.99
C LEU A 478 -41.71 16.36 -27.50
N VAL A 479 -42.58 16.85 -26.62
CA VAL A 479 -43.94 17.30 -26.99
C VAL A 479 -43.88 18.62 -27.77
N PHE A 480 -43.02 19.55 -27.36
CA PHE A 480 -42.81 20.83 -28.02
C PHE A 480 -42.14 20.65 -29.38
N TRP A 481 -41.23 19.69 -29.56
CA TRP A 481 -40.60 19.42 -30.87
C TRP A 481 -41.55 18.76 -31.87
N ASN A 482 -42.44 17.88 -31.40
CA ASN A 482 -43.53 17.36 -32.23
C ASN A 482 -44.53 18.46 -32.62
N TYR A 483 -44.82 19.39 -31.70
CA TYR A 483 -45.71 20.52 -31.96
C TYR A 483 -45.09 21.55 -32.92
N VAL A 484 -43.80 21.90 -32.73
CA VAL A 484 -43.07 22.83 -33.58
C VAL A 484 -42.87 22.25 -34.99
N GLY A 485 -42.59 20.96 -35.12
CA GLY A 485 -42.57 20.26 -36.42
C GLY A 485 -43.92 20.28 -37.13
N PHE A 486 -45.03 20.27 -36.38
CA PHE A 486 -46.38 20.39 -36.91
C PHE A 486 -46.70 21.84 -37.36
N THR A 487 -46.13 22.85 -36.70
CA THR A 487 -46.39 24.27 -37.02
C THR A 487 -45.46 24.86 -38.08
N ILE A 488 -44.23 24.37 -38.22
CA ILE A 488 -43.28 24.82 -39.27
C ILE A 488 -43.68 24.26 -40.64
N VAL A 489 -44.28 23.07 -40.70
CA VAL A 489 -44.78 22.47 -41.95
C VAL A 489 -46.22 22.94 -42.20
N GLY A 490 -46.37 24.22 -42.52
CA GLY A 490 -47.65 24.90 -42.80
C GLY A 490 -48.41 24.42 -44.06
N LYS A 491 -48.18 23.20 -44.53
CA LYS A 491 -48.99 22.50 -45.54
C LYS A 491 -49.01 21.03 -45.18
N THR A 492 -50.19 20.38 -45.30
CA THR A 492 -50.39 18.94 -45.05
C THR A 492 -49.15 18.15 -45.46
N PRO A 493 -48.37 17.60 -44.52
CA PRO A 493 -47.15 16.91 -44.88
C PRO A 493 -47.54 15.70 -45.74
N SER A 494 -46.98 15.60 -46.94
CA SER A 494 -47.16 14.39 -47.75
C SER A 494 -46.67 13.19 -46.94
N PHE A 495 -47.28 12.02 -47.13
CA PHE A 495 -46.88 10.79 -46.42
C PHE A 495 -45.36 10.54 -46.46
N SER A 496 -44.69 10.97 -47.54
CA SER A 496 -43.24 10.94 -47.70
C SER A 496 -42.45 11.78 -46.68
N SER A 497 -42.92 12.96 -46.27
CA SER A 497 -42.20 13.79 -45.29
C SER A 497 -42.37 13.28 -43.86
N LEU A 498 -43.56 12.81 -43.49
CA LEU A 498 -43.79 12.10 -42.23
C LEU A 498 -42.98 10.80 -42.15
N PHE A 499 -42.86 10.08 -43.26
CA PHE A 499 -42.06 8.86 -43.36
C PHE A 499 -40.56 9.13 -43.23
N LEU A 500 -40.05 10.22 -43.80
CA LEU A 500 -38.65 10.64 -43.63
C LEU A 500 -38.33 11.09 -42.20
N ILE A 501 -39.26 11.79 -41.52
CA ILE A 501 -39.13 12.15 -40.10
C ILE A 501 -39.15 10.89 -39.22
N PHE A 502 -40.00 9.91 -39.55
CA PHE A 502 -40.04 8.63 -38.86
C PHE A 502 -38.73 7.84 -39.04
N LEU A 503 -38.23 7.73 -40.28
CA LEU A 503 -36.96 7.06 -40.57
C LEU A 503 -35.75 7.75 -39.92
N SER A 504 -35.72 9.08 -39.88
CA SER A 504 -34.66 9.82 -39.16
C SER A 504 -34.75 9.56 -37.65
N SER A 505 -35.94 9.57 -37.05
CA SER A 505 -36.11 9.26 -35.63
C SER A 505 -35.68 7.84 -35.25
N LEU A 506 -35.90 6.85 -36.13
CA LEU A 506 -35.52 5.45 -35.93
C LEU A 506 -34.00 5.22 -36.03
N THR A 507 -33.35 5.89 -36.98
CA THR A 507 -31.88 5.84 -37.14
C THR A 507 -31.18 6.55 -35.99
N ILE A 508 -31.75 7.65 -35.48
CA ILE A 508 -31.24 8.38 -34.33
C ILE A 508 -31.40 7.55 -33.05
N GLY A 509 -32.59 6.99 -32.81
CA GLY A 509 -32.86 6.16 -31.63
C GLY A 509 -31.97 4.92 -31.57
N SER A 510 -31.76 4.24 -32.70
CA SER A 510 -30.86 3.09 -32.77
C SER A 510 -29.39 3.47 -32.58
N ALA A 511 -28.93 4.61 -33.12
CA ALA A 511 -27.59 5.12 -32.88
C ALA A 511 -27.33 5.47 -31.41
N ILE A 512 -28.30 6.09 -30.72
CA ILE A 512 -28.21 6.41 -29.29
C ILE A 512 -28.17 5.12 -28.45
N VAL A 513 -29.01 4.14 -28.74
CA VAL A 513 -29.03 2.86 -28.01
C VAL A 513 -27.72 2.09 -28.22
N LEU A 514 -27.22 2.03 -29.46
CA LEU A 514 -25.93 1.39 -29.76
C LEU A 514 -24.77 2.12 -29.07
N PHE A 515 -24.80 3.45 -29.01
CA PHE A 515 -23.81 4.27 -28.32
C PHE A 515 -23.82 4.04 -26.80
N VAL A 516 -25.01 4.05 -26.18
CA VAL A 516 -25.16 3.76 -24.75
C VAL A 516 -24.72 2.34 -24.44
N HIS A 517 -25.07 1.37 -25.29
CA HIS A 517 -24.68 -0.03 -25.11
C HIS A 517 -23.17 -0.23 -25.25
N THR A 518 -22.54 0.34 -26.28
CA THR A 518 -21.08 0.28 -26.47
C THR A 518 -20.33 0.98 -25.35
N LEU A 519 -20.82 2.14 -24.86
CA LEU A 519 -20.28 2.79 -23.66
C LEU A 519 -20.41 1.90 -22.43
N THR A 520 -21.55 1.24 -22.23
CA THR A 520 -21.76 0.32 -21.10
C THR A 520 -20.83 -0.88 -21.17
N VAL A 521 -20.63 -1.45 -22.35
CA VAL A 521 -19.71 -2.59 -22.57
C VAL A 521 -18.26 -2.17 -22.37
N ILE A 522 -17.82 -1.04 -22.92
CA ILE A 522 -16.46 -0.53 -22.74
C ILE A 522 -16.22 -0.16 -21.27
N PHE A 523 -17.18 0.48 -20.61
CA PHE A 523 -17.11 0.82 -19.20
C PHE A 523 -17.06 -0.43 -18.30
N SER A 524 -17.84 -1.46 -18.61
CA SER A 524 -17.80 -2.75 -17.90
C SER A 524 -16.45 -3.49 -18.07
N ARG A 525 -15.84 -3.43 -19.26
CA ARG A 525 -14.50 -3.99 -19.52
C ARG A 525 -13.38 -3.15 -18.91
N PHE A 526 -13.55 -1.83 -18.87
CA PHE A 526 -12.65 -0.91 -18.18
C PHE A 526 -12.65 -1.15 -16.67
N ILE A 527 -13.83 -1.33 -16.06
CA ILE A 527 -13.98 -1.81 -14.68
C ILE A 527 -13.15 -3.09 -14.51
N GLY A 528 -13.34 -4.08 -15.39
CA GLY A 528 -12.53 -5.31 -15.40
C GLY A 528 -11.01 -5.05 -15.41
N TRP A 529 -10.52 -4.21 -16.34
CA TRP A 529 -9.10 -3.86 -16.46
C TRP A 529 -8.54 -3.07 -15.27
N LEU A 530 -9.31 -2.13 -14.73
CA LEU A 530 -8.95 -1.30 -13.58
C LEU A 530 -8.84 -2.13 -12.29
N PHE A 531 -9.54 -3.26 -12.22
CA PHE A 531 -9.49 -4.23 -11.12
C PHE A 531 -8.53 -5.41 -11.34
N ILE A 532 -7.90 -5.53 -12.53
CA ILE A 532 -6.64 -6.26 -12.67
C ILE A 532 -5.58 -5.38 -12.00
N ALA A 533 -5.60 -5.35 -10.66
CA ALA A 533 -4.56 -4.70 -9.88
C ALA A 533 -3.22 -5.22 -10.41
N PRO A 534 -2.24 -4.35 -10.75
CA PRO A 534 -0.93 -4.84 -11.13
C PRO A 534 -0.45 -5.76 -10.03
N SER A 535 -0.09 -6.99 -10.43
CA SER A 535 0.11 -8.14 -9.54
C SER A 535 1.30 -8.02 -8.60
N LYS A 536 2.00 -6.87 -8.59
CA LYS A 536 3.31 -6.65 -7.98
C LYS A 536 3.36 -5.26 -7.38
N LYS A 537 3.81 -5.13 -6.13
CA LYS A 537 4.13 -3.86 -5.44
C LYS A 537 5.63 -3.59 -5.52
N ASP A 538 6.30 -4.01 -6.60
CA ASP A 538 7.76 -4.15 -6.63
C ASP A 538 8.49 -2.80 -6.84
N ILE A 539 7.75 -1.77 -7.26
CA ILE A 539 8.30 -0.46 -7.64
C ILE A 539 7.82 0.59 -6.64
N PRO A 540 8.72 1.45 -6.11
CA PRO A 540 8.32 2.55 -5.26
C PRO A 540 7.37 3.49 -6.02
N ASN A 541 6.39 4.03 -5.30
CA ASN A 541 5.44 5.00 -5.84
C ASN A 541 4.43 4.45 -6.86
N GLN A 542 4.34 3.13 -7.02
CA GLN A 542 3.53 2.47 -8.04
C GLN A 542 2.03 2.79 -7.91
N LEU A 543 1.49 2.92 -6.69
CA LEU A 543 0.06 3.23 -6.53
C LEU A 543 -0.28 4.63 -7.04
N THR A 544 0.61 5.62 -6.84
CA THR A 544 0.37 6.96 -7.39
C THR A 544 0.49 6.99 -8.91
N TRP A 545 1.41 6.22 -9.49
CA TRP A 545 1.53 6.10 -10.95
C TRP A 545 0.30 5.41 -11.55
N LEU A 546 -0.21 4.37 -10.89
CA LEU A 546 -1.42 3.68 -11.31
C LEU A 546 -2.64 4.61 -11.19
N ALA A 547 -2.78 5.32 -10.07
CA ALA A 547 -3.85 6.30 -9.90
C ALA A 547 -3.77 7.41 -10.95
N LEU A 548 -2.57 7.90 -11.30
CA LEU A 548 -2.40 8.88 -12.37
C LEU A 548 -2.82 8.33 -13.73
N LYS A 549 -2.36 7.12 -14.09
CA LYS A 549 -2.78 6.45 -15.35
C LYS A 549 -4.29 6.26 -15.41
N ASN A 550 -4.90 5.81 -14.32
CA ASN A 550 -6.34 5.61 -14.23
C ASN A 550 -7.11 6.93 -14.29
N SER A 551 -6.60 7.99 -13.66
CA SER A 551 -7.19 9.32 -13.70
C SER A 551 -7.19 9.89 -15.11
N VAL A 552 -6.04 9.82 -15.81
CA VAL A 552 -5.90 10.30 -17.19
C VAL A 552 -6.78 9.48 -18.15
N PHE A 553 -6.81 8.16 -17.99
CA PHE A 553 -7.66 7.32 -18.81
C PHE A 553 -9.15 7.63 -18.59
N LEU A 554 -9.59 7.68 -17.33
CA LEU A 554 -10.99 7.97 -16.99
C LEU A 554 -11.41 9.33 -17.51
N SER A 555 -10.58 10.37 -17.34
CA SER A 555 -10.90 11.69 -17.86
C SER A 555 -10.91 11.72 -19.38
N THR A 556 -9.95 11.08 -20.05
CA THR A 556 -9.96 10.95 -21.52
C THR A 556 -11.22 10.23 -22.02
N PHE A 557 -11.60 9.14 -21.36
CA PHE A 557 -12.77 8.35 -21.73
C PHE A 557 -14.07 9.12 -21.54
N VAL A 558 -14.27 9.76 -20.38
CA VAL A 558 -15.47 10.55 -20.12
C VAL A 558 -15.53 11.77 -21.03
N SER A 559 -14.40 12.45 -21.26
CA SER A 559 -14.32 13.55 -22.24
C SER A 559 -14.64 13.12 -23.64
N PHE A 560 -14.11 11.98 -24.10
CA PHE A 560 -14.39 11.45 -25.42
C PHE A 560 -15.86 11.08 -25.56
N SER A 561 -16.44 10.45 -24.54
CA SER A 561 -17.85 10.05 -24.53
C SER A 561 -18.79 11.27 -24.53
N ALA A 562 -18.51 12.26 -23.67
CA ALA A 562 -19.27 13.49 -23.59
C ALA A 562 -19.12 14.33 -24.88
N GLY A 563 -17.90 14.40 -25.41
CA GLY A 563 -17.62 15.04 -26.70
C GLY A 563 -18.41 14.38 -27.82
N LEU A 564 -18.32 13.05 -27.96
CA LEU A 564 -19.02 12.31 -28.99
C LEU A 564 -20.54 12.44 -28.87
N ALA A 565 -21.10 12.40 -27.65
CA ALA A 565 -22.52 12.67 -27.42
C ALA A 565 -22.92 14.08 -27.86
N TYR A 566 -22.12 15.09 -27.54
CA TYR A 566 -22.33 16.47 -27.96
C TYR A 566 -22.20 16.64 -29.48
N PHE A 567 -21.22 15.97 -30.10
CA PHE A 567 -21.06 15.95 -31.55
C PHE A 567 -22.29 15.37 -32.23
N LEU A 568 -22.78 14.21 -31.78
CA LEU A 568 -23.99 13.59 -32.33
C LEU A 568 -25.21 14.50 -32.16
N LEU A 569 -25.36 15.13 -30.99
CA LEU A 569 -26.44 16.07 -30.72
C LEU A 569 -26.40 17.28 -31.66
N THR A 570 -25.24 17.91 -31.82
CA THR A 570 -25.10 19.10 -32.68
C THR A 570 -25.10 18.77 -34.17
N PHE A 571 -24.58 17.61 -34.57
CA PHE A 571 -24.65 17.05 -35.92
C PHE A 571 -26.10 16.88 -36.37
N LEU A 572 -27.00 16.52 -35.46
CA LEU A 572 -28.42 16.34 -35.73
C LEU A 572 -29.23 17.63 -35.81
N LEU A 573 -28.73 18.71 -35.20
CA LEU A 573 -29.49 19.95 -35.00
C LEU A 573 -29.04 21.13 -35.88
N THR A 574 -27.87 21.07 -36.53
CA THR A 574 -27.29 22.25 -37.22
C THR A 574 -26.47 21.87 -38.46
N ASP A 575 -26.55 22.60 -39.57
CA ASP A 575 -25.72 22.42 -40.78
C ASP A 575 -24.33 23.12 -40.67
N LEU A 576 -23.26 22.47 -41.16
CA LEU A 576 -21.80 22.71 -40.93
C LEU A 576 -21.29 24.16 -41.15
N PRO A 577 -20.28 24.68 -40.40
CA PRO A 577 -18.94 24.10 -40.21
C PRO A 577 -18.34 24.16 -38.78
N PHE A 578 -19.05 24.70 -37.78
CA PHE A 578 -18.54 24.89 -36.40
C PHE A 578 -18.48 23.61 -35.53
N ARG A 579 -18.78 22.44 -36.13
CA ARG A 579 -18.93 21.15 -35.46
C ARG A 579 -17.62 20.62 -34.84
N PHE A 580 -16.47 20.90 -35.45
CA PHE A 580 -15.17 20.34 -35.03
C PHE A 580 -14.46 21.18 -33.95
N LEU A 581 -14.63 22.51 -33.97
CA LEU A 581 -13.99 23.40 -32.99
C LEU A 581 -14.66 23.21 -31.61
N ASN A 582 -15.99 23.21 -31.52
CA ASN A 582 -16.68 23.02 -30.23
C ASN A 582 -16.45 21.63 -29.62
N LEU A 583 -16.23 20.60 -30.45
CA LEU A 583 -15.95 19.23 -30.02
C LEU A 583 -14.57 19.08 -29.37
N ALA A 584 -13.53 19.60 -30.03
CA ALA A 584 -12.18 19.62 -29.49
C ALA A 584 -12.15 20.38 -28.17
N PHE A 585 -12.95 21.45 -28.08
CA PHE A 585 -12.94 22.31 -26.93
C PHE A 585 -13.61 21.66 -25.71
N LEU A 586 -14.86 21.20 -25.82
CA LEU A 586 -15.57 20.51 -24.72
C LEU A 586 -14.78 19.31 -24.18
N SER A 587 -14.11 18.55 -25.05
CA SER A 587 -13.30 17.40 -24.63
C SER A 587 -12.15 17.77 -23.69
N LEU A 588 -11.52 18.94 -23.88
CA LEU A 588 -10.38 19.41 -23.09
C LEU A 588 -10.79 19.91 -21.70
N GLY A 589 -11.91 20.64 -21.60
CA GLY A 589 -12.47 21.11 -20.33
C GLY A 589 -12.93 19.96 -19.42
N TYR A 590 -13.58 18.94 -20.00
CA TYR A 590 -13.93 17.72 -19.29
C TYR A 590 -12.70 16.91 -18.83
N LEU A 591 -11.61 16.94 -19.61
CA LEU A 591 -10.39 16.17 -19.36
C LEU A 591 -9.68 16.68 -18.10
N ILE A 592 -9.63 18.00 -17.95
CA ILE A 592 -9.01 18.69 -16.83
C ILE A 592 -9.92 18.62 -15.60
N GLY A 593 -11.22 18.90 -15.74
CA GLY A 593 -12.16 18.92 -14.62
C GLY A 593 -12.40 17.54 -13.98
N ILE A 594 -12.74 16.53 -14.79
CA ILE A 594 -13.06 15.18 -14.27
C ILE A 594 -11.80 14.44 -13.83
N GLY A 595 -10.66 14.68 -14.50
CA GLY A 595 -9.38 14.09 -14.11
C GLY A 595 -9.05 14.41 -12.65
N PHE A 596 -9.06 15.69 -12.28
CA PHE A 596 -8.72 16.16 -10.93
C PHE A 596 -9.80 15.85 -9.88
N LEU A 597 -11.09 15.90 -10.25
CA LEU A 597 -12.20 15.61 -9.34
C LEU A 597 -12.45 14.11 -9.14
N SER A 598 -11.90 13.25 -10.01
CA SER A 598 -12.00 11.80 -9.84
C SER A 598 -11.32 11.35 -8.53
N PRO A 599 -11.77 10.25 -7.91
CA PRO A 599 -11.11 9.71 -6.72
C PRO A 599 -9.61 9.41 -6.93
N PHE A 600 -9.22 9.05 -8.15
CA PHE A 600 -7.82 8.83 -8.53
C PHE A 600 -7.02 10.14 -8.65
N GLY A 601 -7.63 11.18 -9.24
CA GLY A 601 -7.03 12.52 -9.31
C GLY A 601 -6.83 13.13 -7.93
N ALA A 602 -7.85 13.06 -7.08
CA ALA A 602 -7.78 13.51 -5.69
C ALA A 602 -6.68 12.78 -4.88
N PHE A 603 -6.48 11.49 -5.13
CA PHE A 603 -5.38 10.73 -4.52
C PHE A 603 -4.01 11.28 -4.96
N CYS A 604 -3.82 11.47 -6.27
CA CYS A 604 -2.58 12.02 -6.82
C CYS A 604 -2.28 13.43 -6.32
N THR A 605 -3.28 14.31 -6.28
CA THR A 605 -3.11 15.69 -5.81
C THR A 605 -2.72 15.74 -4.35
N ARG A 606 -3.41 15.00 -3.47
CA ARG A 606 -3.07 14.91 -2.04
C ARG A 606 -1.61 14.48 -1.84
N HIS A 607 -1.17 13.42 -2.52
CA HIS A 607 0.20 12.93 -2.40
C HIS A 607 1.24 13.91 -2.95
N TRP A 608 0.96 14.55 -4.09
CA TRP A 608 1.85 15.55 -4.65
C TRP A 608 1.99 16.78 -3.74
N VAL A 609 0.87 17.31 -3.24
CA VAL A 609 0.86 18.47 -2.33
C VAL A 609 1.58 18.13 -1.02
N LEU A 610 1.32 16.97 -0.41
CA LEU A 610 2.02 16.54 0.80
C LEU A 610 3.53 16.51 0.60
N ARG A 611 4.00 15.95 -0.53
CA ARG A 611 5.43 15.85 -0.82
C ARG A 611 6.06 17.21 -1.06
N LYS A 612 5.34 18.10 -1.74
CA LYS A 612 5.76 19.48 -1.95
C LYS A 612 5.95 20.21 -0.62
N VAL A 613 4.96 20.17 0.28
CA VAL A 613 5.07 20.78 1.62
C VAL A 613 6.22 20.18 2.42
N LEU A 614 6.32 18.85 2.51
CA LEU A 614 7.41 18.22 3.25
C LEU A 614 8.79 18.57 2.69
N SER A 615 8.91 18.73 1.37
CA SER A 615 10.17 19.11 0.73
C SER A 615 10.53 20.59 0.93
N GLU A 616 9.56 21.50 0.83
CA GLU A 616 9.76 22.94 1.06
C GLU A 616 10.20 23.24 2.51
N PHE A 617 9.71 22.48 3.48
CA PHE A 617 10.11 22.61 4.88
C PHE A 617 11.40 21.82 5.21
N GLY A 618 12.03 21.18 4.22
CA GLY A 618 13.28 20.45 4.39
C GLY A 618 13.17 19.16 5.21
N SER A 619 11.97 18.59 5.37
CA SER A 619 11.74 17.31 6.04
C SER A 619 12.19 16.13 5.18
N MET A 620 12.17 16.26 3.85
CA MET A 620 12.66 15.25 2.90
C MET A 620 13.10 15.88 1.57
N PRO A 621 13.90 15.19 0.72
CA PRO A 621 14.31 15.71 -0.59
C PRO A 621 13.19 15.62 -1.64
N LYS A 622 13.32 16.40 -2.72
CA LYS A 622 12.38 16.37 -3.87
C LYS A 622 12.33 14.98 -4.53
N ASN A 623 13.49 14.38 -4.81
CA ASN A 623 13.59 13.00 -5.30
C ASN A 623 13.77 12.04 -4.13
N TYR A 624 12.67 11.74 -3.43
CA TYR A 624 12.74 10.94 -2.21
C TYR A 624 13.10 9.47 -2.47
N SER A 625 12.58 8.86 -3.54
CA SER A 625 12.95 7.50 -3.92
C SER A 625 14.45 7.38 -4.22
N GLY A 626 15.03 8.33 -4.96
CA GLY A 626 16.47 8.34 -5.23
C GLY A 626 17.32 8.45 -3.96
N PHE A 627 16.88 9.25 -2.99
CA PHE A 627 17.53 9.34 -1.68
C PHE A 627 17.44 8.03 -0.88
N LEU A 628 16.27 7.38 -0.86
CA LEU A 628 16.08 6.12 -0.15
C LEU A 628 16.90 4.99 -0.78
N ASP A 629 16.94 4.91 -2.12
CA ASP A 629 17.80 3.96 -2.84
C ASP A 629 19.29 4.27 -2.59
N TRP A 630 19.68 5.55 -2.50
CA TRP A 630 21.04 5.97 -2.12
C TRP A 630 21.40 5.51 -0.69
N CYS A 631 20.48 5.61 0.26
CA CYS A 631 20.64 5.06 1.61
C CYS A 631 20.70 3.53 1.61
N CYS A 632 19.96 2.86 0.71
CA CYS A 632 20.01 1.42 0.55
C CYS A 632 21.40 0.93 0.09
N ASN A 633 22.02 1.63 -0.86
CA ASN A 633 23.37 1.31 -1.34
C ASN A 633 24.45 1.55 -0.28
N ARG A 634 24.12 2.32 0.77
CA ARG A 634 24.98 2.62 1.91
C ARG A 634 24.67 1.80 3.15
N LEU A 635 23.85 0.74 3.05
CA LEU A 635 23.50 -0.15 4.17
C LEU A 635 22.82 0.55 5.35
N LEU A 636 22.24 1.73 5.14
CA LEU A 636 21.43 2.40 6.18
C LEU A 636 19.98 1.92 6.13
N LEU A 637 19.49 1.65 4.91
CA LEU A 637 18.16 1.12 4.66
C LEU A 637 18.24 -0.21 3.87
N GLY A 638 17.25 -1.05 4.05
CA GLY A 638 16.92 -2.17 3.17
C GLY A 638 15.73 -1.82 2.28
N ARG A 639 15.64 -2.46 1.11
CA ARG A 639 14.49 -2.34 0.21
C ARG A 639 13.83 -3.71 0.05
N VAL A 640 12.51 -3.74 0.17
CA VAL A 640 11.68 -4.92 -0.04
C VAL A 640 10.45 -4.48 -0.83
N ASN A 641 10.27 -5.07 -2.00
CA ASN A 641 9.32 -4.63 -3.02
C ASN A 641 9.50 -3.11 -3.29
N GLY A 642 8.42 -2.33 -3.22
CA GLY A 642 8.42 -0.87 -3.30
C GLY A 642 8.57 -0.16 -1.94
N GLY A 643 8.83 -0.91 -0.87
CA GLY A 643 8.99 -0.39 0.49
C GLY A 643 10.45 -0.36 0.95
N TYR A 644 10.70 0.47 1.96
CA TYR A 644 12.02 0.70 2.56
C TYR A 644 11.94 0.44 4.06
N PHE A 645 12.98 -0.12 4.66
CA PHE A 645 13.05 -0.32 6.11
C PHE A 645 14.45 0.01 6.62
N PHE A 646 14.57 0.40 7.88
CA PHE A 646 15.90 0.52 8.47
C PHE A 646 16.52 -0.87 8.60
N VAL A 647 17.80 -1.01 8.23
CA VAL A 647 18.48 -2.32 8.31
C VAL A 647 18.41 -2.93 9.70
N HIS A 648 18.25 -2.11 10.74
CA HIS A 648 17.91 -2.55 12.07
C HIS A 648 17.20 -1.47 12.90
N ARG A 649 16.32 -1.90 13.82
CA ARG A 649 15.57 -1.02 14.72
C ARG A 649 16.44 -0.21 15.68
N MET A 650 17.47 -0.82 16.29
CA MET A 650 18.41 -0.08 17.16
C MET A 650 19.13 1.08 16.45
N LEU A 651 19.43 0.94 15.15
CA LEU A 651 20.02 2.02 14.36
C LEU A 651 18.99 3.14 14.12
N MET A 652 17.75 2.77 13.78
CA MET A 652 16.64 3.72 13.65
C MET A 652 16.42 4.50 14.95
N GLU A 653 16.35 3.83 16.09
CA GLU A 653 16.16 4.44 17.42
C GLU A 653 17.30 5.40 17.76
N HIS A 654 18.56 5.01 17.50
CA HIS A 654 19.72 5.87 17.68
C HIS A 654 19.64 7.13 16.80
N ILE A 655 19.32 6.98 15.51
CA ILE A 655 19.16 8.11 14.57
C ILE A 655 18.03 9.03 15.00
N ALA A 656 16.89 8.47 15.43
CA ALA A 656 15.73 9.23 15.88
C ALA A 656 16.00 10.06 17.13
N LEU A 657 16.78 9.52 18.09
CA LEU A 657 17.13 10.19 19.34
C LEU A 657 18.21 11.26 19.16
N LYS A 658 19.29 10.95 18.44
CA LYS A 658 20.49 11.80 18.41
C LYS A 658 20.33 13.04 17.53
N TYR A 659 19.63 12.90 16.40
CA TYR A 659 19.55 13.95 15.38
C TYR A 659 18.20 14.68 15.41
N THR A 660 17.59 14.82 16.58
CA THR A 660 16.39 15.64 16.75
C THR A 660 16.72 17.10 16.44
N THR A 661 16.20 17.60 15.33
CA THR A 661 16.20 19.04 15.04
C THR A 661 15.39 19.75 16.12
N LYS A 662 16.03 20.54 16.98
CA LYS A 662 15.36 21.66 17.66
C LYS A 662 14.87 22.67 16.63
#